data_AF-A0A2D8N169-F1
#
_entry.id   AF-A0A2D8N169-F1
#
_cell.length_a   1.000
_cell.length_b   1.000
_cell.length_c   1.000
_cell.angle_alpha   90.00
_cell.angle_beta   90.00
_cell.angle_gamma   90.00
#
_symmetry.space_group_name_H-M   'P 1'
#
loop_
_entity.id
_entity.type
_entity.pdbx_description
1 polymer ?
#
loop_
_entity_poly.entity_id
_entity_poly.type
_entity_poly.pdbx_seq_one_letter_code
_entity_poly.pdbx_strand_id
1 'polypeptide(L)'
;QLRKYLEAVPGRSHSDAAAVRIKRTILNKVFGLPDYAPKTAGKDGSWIGVGSKRIAVLNRHNGELICEHEAIHNIRHNTLAAGNGKVFFMDRLTDAQLNYFKRRGKVAKEDRSIKAIELSTGTVLWKVSERVFGTWISYSEKYDILLQAGSKAKDRSADEVGQGMVAYRGATGEKLWEHSEKYYGPPILIDRMVVTQSDAAPGHAYDLLTGKRIQRAHPVSGQPVNWSYTRNYGCTTAIGCTNLITFRSAAAGYYDLTSDSGTGNLGGFRSGCTSSLIPASGVLNAPDYTRTCTCSYQNQASLALVHMPEAEMWTFSTYKNDDKGVDNLGINFGAPGDRRAKDGTYWLDYPSVGGPSPQPGVKLKGKDLKYRRIHSSLVKSGKLPWISSSILEGEAEIIIPLRKKPTGPLELENLVKGRSPVIASKAKLYADSPDSASAGPEPSGSLGQDGGKDALVAKIEDSEELSPASISVELRTRVNSDIDYIDARGSGKDSRHGFVLDNRKLRVRYFVANEAGDDNDKGIKIEPGNELPKDKWTHIAFTYDAATGRGALYINGELAGDHKGPANRRLWWDNKKPKYEIAKGAKGAGNLLDELRICNVSLSPSQLLKKSVEAVPAENVAGYWNMRRPRGKANSNLYTIRFIFAEPEDLKSASRVFDVELQGVPCLEKLDVAGEAGGPRRGIIKTIDDIALEETLHLKLKSRSELPPIISGLQVTRKASE
;
A
#
# COMPACT_ATOMS: atom_id res chain seq x y z
N GLN A 1 23.30 -5.48 47.41
CA GLN A 1 21.99 -5.03 46.86
C GLN A 1 21.24 -6.13 46.09
N LEU A 2 21.88 -7.06 45.36
CA LEU A 2 21.19 -8.18 44.68
C LEU A 2 20.52 -9.21 45.62
N ARG A 3 21.08 -9.41 46.82
CA ARG A 3 20.57 -10.36 47.84
C ARG A 3 19.15 -10.00 48.32
N LYS A 4 18.88 -8.70 48.53
CA LYS A 4 17.55 -8.16 48.88
C LYS A 4 16.49 -8.35 47.80
N TYR A 5 16.89 -8.48 46.52
CA TYR A 5 15.96 -8.71 45.40
C TYR A 5 15.57 -10.18 45.24
N LEU A 6 16.42 -11.11 45.69
CA LEU A 6 16.13 -12.55 45.65
C LEU A 6 15.16 -12.96 46.76
N GLU A 7 15.16 -12.23 47.88
CA GLU A 7 14.28 -12.45 49.03
C GLU A 7 12.90 -11.78 48.87
N ALA A 8 12.75 -10.82 47.94
CA ALA A 8 11.55 -10.00 47.80
C ALA A 8 10.56 -10.46 46.70
N VAL A 9 10.79 -11.60 46.05
CA VAL A 9 9.84 -12.15 45.05
C VAL A 9 8.90 -13.15 45.73
N PRO A 10 7.61 -12.83 45.89
CA PRO A 10 6.65 -13.75 46.51
C PRO A 10 6.61 -15.08 45.73
N GLY A 11 6.87 -16.20 46.40
CA GLY A 11 6.75 -17.55 45.84
C GLY A 11 8.05 -18.26 45.43
N ARG A 12 9.23 -17.63 45.47
CA ARG A 12 10.50 -18.36 45.34
C ARG A 12 10.90 -18.96 46.69
N SER A 13 10.73 -20.26 46.86
CA SER A 13 11.21 -20.94 48.06
C SER A 13 12.72 -21.24 47.97
N HIS A 14 13.36 -21.45 49.12
CA HIS A 14 14.76 -21.85 49.23
C HIS A 14 15.12 -23.12 48.40
N SER A 15 14.12 -23.92 48.00
CA SER A 15 14.30 -25.17 47.25
C SER A 15 14.72 -24.97 45.79
N ASP A 16 14.34 -23.87 45.14
CA ASP A 16 14.70 -23.62 43.73
C ASP A 16 16.20 -23.35 43.56
N ALA A 17 16.79 -22.60 44.49
CA ALA A 17 18.23 -22.36 44.54
C ALA A 17 19.01 -23.63 44.95
N ALA A 18 18.38 -24.54 45.69
CA ALA A 18 18.94 -25.85 46.00
C ALA A 18 18.88 -26.78 44.77
N ALA A 19 17.78 -26.78 44.01
CA ALA A 19 17.62 -27.57 42.79
C ALA A 19 18.61 -27.16 41.69
N VAL A 20 18.84 -25.85 41.50
CA VAL A 20 19.89 -25.36 40.59
C VAL A 20 21.28 -25.80 41.04
N ARG A 21 21.56 -25.79 42.34
CA ARG A 21 22.82 -26.30 42.91
C ARG A 21 22.96 -27.80 42.69
N ILE A 22 21.96 -28.61 43.01
CA ILE A 22 21.95 -30.06 42.81
C ILE A 22 22.16 -30.42 41.34
N LYS A 23 21.42 -29.80 40.42
CA LYS A 23 21.57 -30.03 38.98
C LYS A 23 22.99 -29.72 38.50
N ARG A 24 23.62 -28.67 39.04
CA ARG A 24 25.01 -28.30 38.74
C ARG A 24 26.02 -29.21 39.40
N THR A 25 25.80 -29.67 40.64
CA THR A 25 26.63 -30.68 41.30
C THR A 25 26.60 -31.99 40.53
N ILE A 26 25.44 -32.39 39.99
CA ILE A 26 25.33 -33.55 39.10
C ILE A 26 26.13 -33.31 37.82
N LEU A 27 26.00 -32.16 37.15
CA LEU A 27 26.79 -31.84 35.96
C LEU A 27 28.30 -31.81 36.24
N ASN A 28 28.74 -31.23 37.38
CA ASN A 28 30.14 -31.24 37.78
C ASN A 28 30.64 -32.66 38.08
N LYS A 29 29.83 -33.51 38.73
CA LYS A 29 30.20 -34.91 39.01
C LYS A 29 30.25 -35.77 37.75
N VAL A 30 29.33 -35.54 36.80
CA VAL A 30 29.23 -36.33 35.57
C VAL A 30 30.27 -35.87 34.54
N PHE A 31 30.57 -34.57 34.47
CA PHE A 31 31.39 -33.97 33.41
C PHE A 31 32.69 -33.29 33.89
N GLY A 32 33.03 -33.37 35.19
CA GLY A 32 34.29 -32.84 35.74
C GLY A 32 34.45 -31.31 35.65
N LEU A 33 33.36 -30.56 35.64
CA LEU A 33 33.42 -29.10 35.48
C LEU A 33 33.90 -28.39 36.77
N PRO A 34 34.77 -27.36 36.69
CA PRO A 34 35.31 -26.65 37.85
C PRO A 34 34.26 -25.82 38.61
N ASP A 35 34.51 -25.55 39.89
CA ASP A 35 33.62 -24.78 40.75
C ASP A 35 33.43 -23.33 40.25
N TYR A 36 32.18 -22.98 39.91
CA TYR A 36 31.82 -21.69 39.34
C TYR A 36 31.02 -20.84 40.35
N ALA A 37 31.59 -19.70 40.77
CA ALA A 37 30.87 -18.68 41.53
C ALA A 37 30.14 -17.71 40.56
N PRO A 38 28.79 -17.62 40.61
CA PRO A 38 28.05 -16.75 39.70
C PRO A 38 28.33 -15.28 40.00
N LYS A 39 28.96 -14.59 39.06
CA LYS A 39 29.01 -13.12 39.03
C LYS A 39 27.78 -12.62 38.29
N THR A 40 27.17 -11.53 38.77
CA THR A 40 26.06 -10.87 38.08
C THR A 40 26.53 -10.43 36.69
N ALA A 41 25.91 -10.92 35.62
CA ALA A 41 26.27 -10.51 34.26
C ALA A 41 26.08 -8.98 34.11
N GLY A 42 27.09 -8.29 33.58
CA GLY A 42 26.94 -6.89 33.20
C GLY A 42 25.91 -6.76 32.06
N LYS A 43 24.97 -5.81 32.18
CA LYS A 43 23.92 -5.56 31.17
C LYS A 43 24.45 -5.17 29.77
N ASP A 44 25.75 -4.86 29.66
CA ASP A 44 26.39 -4.27 28.49
C ASP A 44 27.39 -5.20 27.76
N GLY A 45 27.45 -6.49 28.13
CA GLY A 45 28.39 -7.44 27.51
C GLY A 45 29.87 -7.17 27.79
N SER A 46 30.18 -6.32 28.77
CA SER A 46 31.55 -5.85 29.07
C SER A 46 32.46 -6.85 29.80
N TRP A 47 31.94 -8.00 30.23
CA TRP A 47 32.70 -8.97 31.01
C TRP A 47 33.52 -9.93 30.15
N ILE A 48 34.73 -10.26 30.61
CA ILE A 48 35.58 -11.32 30.09
C ILE A 48 35.01 -12.67 30.60
N GLY A 49 34.79 -13.66 29.72
CA GLY A 49 34.29 -14.99 30.09
C GLY A 49 32.81 -15.29 29.79
N VAL A 50 32.15 -14.51 28.93
CA VAL A 50 30.75 -14.75 28.47
C VAL A 50 30.63 -15.78 27.33
N GLY A 51 31.66 -16.58 27.08
CA GLY A 51 31.61 -17.69 26.13
C GLY A 51 32.68 -18.74 26.44
N SER A 52 32.75 -19.75 25.58
CA SER A 52 33.58 -20.92 25.75
C SER A 52 34.98 -20.73 25.16
N LYS A 53 35.99 -21.25 25.87
CA LYS A 53 37.38 -21.34 25.39
C LYS A 53 37.66 -22.60 24.57
N ARG A 54 36.80 -23.60 24.65
CA ARG A 54 36.93 -24.87 23.93
C ARG A 54 35.59 -25.30 23.36
N ILE A 55 35.66 -25.99 22.23
CA ILE A 55 34.58 -26.84 21.70
C ILE A 55 35.05 -28.28 21.86
N ALA A 56 34.18 -29.14 22.37
CA ALA A 56 34.40 -30.58 22.41
C ALA A 56 33.30 -31.28 21.61
N VAL A 57 33.69 -32.25 20.80
CA VAL A 57 32.77 -33.16 20.10
C VAL A 57 32.83 -34.50 20.80
N LEU A 58 31.67 -35.00 21.24
CA LEU A 58 31.57 -36.27 21.95
C LEU A 58 30.66 -37.22 21.20
N ASN A 59 30.95 -38.51 21.29
CA ASN A 59 30.04 -39.54 20.85
C ASN A 59 28.82 -39.56 21.78
N ARG A 60 27.63 -39.33 21.22
CA ARG A 60 26.37 -39.20 21.96
C ARG A 60 25.93 -40.47 22.71
N HIS A 61 26.48 -41.64 22.37
CA HIS A 61 26.06 -42.93 22.95
C HIS A 61 26.91 -43.34 24.15
N ASN A 62 28.22 -43.10 24.10
CA ASN A 62 29.16 -43.51 25.15
C ASN A 62 29.81 -42.32 25.89
N GLY A 63 29.65 -41.08 25.38
CA GLY A 63 30.26 -39.88 25.96
C GLY A 63 31.75 -39.72 25.68
N GLU A 64 32.33 -40.56 24.82
CA GLU A 64 33.75 -40.51 24.46
C GLU A 64 34.08 -39.25 23.68
N LEU A 65 35.21 -38.62 24.03
CA LEU A 65 35.70 -37.44 23.35
C LEU A 65 36.28 -37.82 21.98
N ILE A 66 35.72 -37.26 20.91
CA ILE A 66 36.19 -37.46 19.53
C ILE A 66 37.30 -36.47 19.21
N CYS A 67 37.04 -35.18 19.43
CA CYS A 67 38.02 -34.12 19.22
C CYS A 67 37.70 -32.88 20.07
N GLU A 68 38.72 -32.07 20.35
CA GLU A 68 38.57 -30.73 20.92
C GLU A 68 39.20 -29.68 20.02
N HIS A 69 38.65 -28.47 20.08
CA HIS A 69 39.25 -27.29 19.46
C HIS A 69 39.34 -26.16 20.48
N GLU A 70 40.53 -25.57 20.62
CA GLU A 70 40.76 -24.43 21.49
C GLU A 70 40.57 -23.10 20.75
N ALA A 71 39.76 -22.22 21.32
CA ALA A 71 39.50 -20.89 20.79
C ALA A 71 40.64 -19.93 21.13
N ILE A 72 41.01 -19.08 20.18
CA ILE A 72 42.00 -18.01 20.39
C ILE A 72 41.44 -17.02 21.41
N HIS A 73 40.21 -16.56 21.19
CA HIS A 73 39.56 -15.56 22.02
C HIS A 73 38.41 -16.13 22.82
N ASN A 74 37.26 -16.34 22.18
CA ASN A 74 36.02 -16.69 22.85
C ASN A 74 34.95 -17.09 21.82
N ILE A 75 34.17 -18.12 22.13
CA ILE A 75 33.07 -18.61 21.31
C ILE A 75 31.77 -18.43 22.08
N ARG A 76 30.86 -17.58 21.60
CA ARG A 76 29.54 -17.44 22.22
C ARG A 76 28.66 -18.64 21.85
N HIS A 77 27.76 -19.03 22.73
CA HIS A 77 26.89 -20.20 22.51
C HIS A 77 26.01 -20.08 21.24
N ASN A 78 25.66 -18.87 20.81
CA ASN A 78 24.88 -18.60 19.61
C ASN A 78 25.72 -18.51 18.32
N THR A 79 27.05 -18.61 18.43
CA THR A 79 27.98 -18.59 17.30
C THR A 79 28.53 -19.97 17.01
N LEU A 80 27.70 -21.01 17.10
CA LEU A 80 28.03 -22.40 16.81
C LEU A 80 26.93 -23.02 15.94
N ALA A 81 27.31 -23.72 14.88
CA ALA A 81 26.41 -24.53 14.06
C ALA A 81 27.16 -25.81 13.64
N ALA A 82 26.43 -26.88 13.33
CA ALA A 82 27.01 -28.13 12.85
C ALA A 82 26.17 -28.70 11.72
N GLY A 83 26.82 -29.41 10.80
CA GLY A 83 26.18 -30.13 9.71
C GLY A 83 27.16 -30.52 8.60
N ASN A 84 26.76 -31.45 7.73
CA ASN A 84 27.61 -32.00 6.65
C ASN A 84 29.02 -32.39 7.12
N GLY A 85 29.09 -33.06 8.27
CA GLY A 85 30.34 -33.51 8.90
C GLY A 85 31.25 -32.41 9.44
N LYS A 86 30.75 -31.17 9.60
CA LYS A 86 31.52 -30.01 10.05
C LYS A 86 30.92 -29.34 11.28
N VAL A 87 31.77 -28.65 12.03
CA VAL A 87 31.37 -27.68 13.06
C VAL A 87 31.86 -26.30 12.64
N PHE A 88 30.94 -25.35 12.57
CA PHE A 88 31.20 -23.95 12.28
C PHE A 88 31.14 -23.14 13.57
N PHE A 89 32.06 -22.21 13.75
CA PHE A 89 32.02 -21.32 14.91
C PHE A 89 32.71 -19.98 14.69
N MET A 90 32.26 -18.98 15.43
CA MET A 90 32.88 -17.65 15.47
C MET A 90 33.78 -17.52 16.69
N ASP A 91 35.04 -17.16 16.46
CA ASP A 91 36.07 -16.94 17.47
C ASP A 91 36.49 -15.47 17.41
N ARG A 92 36.03 -14.68 18.39
CA ARG A 92 36.31 -13.24 18.49
C ARG A 92 36.04 -12.68 19.89
N LEU A 93 36.62 -11.51 20.15
CA LEU A 93 36.11 -10.60 21.18
C LEU A 93 34.97 -9.74 20.62
N THR A 94 34.00 -9.36 21.46
CA THR A 94 32.96 -8.40 21.06
C THR A 94 33.48 -6.97 21.08
N ASP A 95 32.83 -6.09 20.32
CA ASP A 95 33.23 -4.68 20.27
C ASP A 95 33.13 -4.01 21.66
N ALA A 96 32.18 -4.43 22.50
CA ALA A 96 32.10 -4.00 23.90
C ALA A 96 33.33 -4.42 24.72
N GLN A 97 33.84 -5.64 24.53
CA GLN A 97 35.04 -6.14 25.21
C GLN A 97 36.31 -5.45 24.70
N LEU A 98 36.43 -5.25 23.38
CA LEU A 98 37.54 -4.50 22.80
C LEU A 98 37.59 -3.06 23.32
N ASN A 99 36.43 -2.38 23.35
CA ASN A 99 36.31 -1.04 23.93
C ASN A 99 36.60 -1.02 25.44
N TYR A 100 36.25 -2.08 26.18
CA TYR A 100 36.64 -2.22 27.58
C TYR A 100 38.16 -2.31 27.75
N PHE A 101 38.84 -3.14 26.97
CA PHE A 101 40.32 -3.24 27.01
C PHE A 101 40.99 -1.92 26.64
N LYS A 102 40.50 -1.26 25.58
CA LYS A 102 40.99 0.05 25.14
C LYS A 102 40.89 1.10 26.25
N ARG A 103 39.75 1.17 26.95
CA ARG A 103 39.55 2.06 28.12
C ARG A 103 40.48 1.76 29.29
N ARG A 104 41.01 0.55 29.38
CA ARG A 104 41.97 0.11 30.42
C ARG A 104 43.44 0.25 29.97
N GLY A 105 43.70 0.92 28.83
CA GLY A 105 45.04 1.08 28.29
C GLY A 105 45.66 -0.22 27.77
N LYS A 106 44.85 -1.27 27.56
CA LYS A 106 45.30 -2.55 27.00
C LYS A 106 45.03 -2.60 25.51
N VAL A 107 46.03 -3.00 24.73
CA VAL A 107 45.87 -3.30 23.29
C VAL A 107 45.45 -4.77 23.17
N ALA A 108 44.17 -5.01 22.91
CA ALA A 108 43.70 -6.35 22.56
C ALA A 108 43.99 -6.60 21.07
N LYS A 109 44.50 -7.80 20.73
CA LYS A 109 44.53 -8.24 19.33
C LYS A 109 43.08 -8.35 18.84
N GLU A 110 42.77 -7.68 17.73
CA GLU A 110 41.44 -7.69 17.13
C GLU A 110 41.26 -8.86 16.15
N ASP A 111 41.88 -10.00 16.42
CA ASP A 111 41.74 -11.17 15.55
C ASP A 111 40.29 -11.69 15.66
N ARG A 112 39.61 -11.76 14.53
CA ARG A 112 38.23 -12.28 14.42
C ARG A 112 38.22 -13.35 13.36
N SER A 113 37.53 -14.44 13.62
CA SER A 113 37.37 -15.47 12.61
C SER A 113 36.06 -16.23 12.71
N ILE A 114 35.60 -16.71 11.56
CA ILE A 114 34.72 -17.87 11.46
C ILE A 114 35.56 -19.03 10.94
N LYS A 115 35.46 -20.18 11.59
CA LYS A 115 36.17 -21.40 11.21
C LYS A 115 35.16 -22.50 10.94
N ALA A 116 35.49 -23.37 10.00
CA ALA A 116 34.93 -24.71 9.92
C ALA A 116 35.99 -25.73 10.32
N ILE A 117 35.62 -26.64 11.21
CA ILE A 117 36.42 -27.82 11.54
C ILE A 117 35.69 -29.07 11.09
N GLU A 118 36.44 -30.10 10.72
CA GLU A 118 35.91 -31.43 10.52
C GLU A 118 35.46 -32.04 11.85
N LEU A 119 34.24 -32.59 11.89
CA LEU A 119 33.62 -33.06 13.13
C LEU A 119 34.30 -34.31 13.71
N SER A 120 34.89 -35.15 12.86
CA SER A 120 35.56 -36.40 13.27
C SER A 120 36.98 -36.21 13.78
N THR A 121 37.66 -35.13 13.41
CA THR A 121 39.10 -34.93 13.69
C THR A 121 39.39 -33.62 14.42
N GLY A 122 38.50 -32.63 14.35
CA GLY A 122 38.73 -31.28 14.84
C GLY A 122 39.66 -30.43 13.96
N THR A 123 40.11 -30.97 12.82
CA THR A 123 41.00 -30.28 11.88
C THR A 123 40.29 -29.08 11.25
N VAL A 124 40.97 -27.92 11.22
CA VAL A 124 40.46 -26.72 10.54
C VAL A 124 40.46 -26.95 9.04
N LEU A 125 39.28 -26.88 8.42
CA LEU A 125 39.11 -27.01 6.98
C LEU A 125 39.29 -25.67 6.27
N TRP A 126 38.70 -24.62 6.83
CA TRP A 126 38.84 -23.26 6.32
C TRP A 126 38.61 -22.22 7.42
N LYS A 127 39.07 -20.99 7.16
CA LYS A 127 38.94 -19.83 8.05
C LYS A 127 38.63 -18.58 7.24
N VAL A 128 37.62 -17.83 7.67
CA VAL A 128 37.35 -16.46 7.19
C VAL A 128 37.69 -15.49 8.31
N SER A 129 38.42 -14.41 7.99
CA SER A 129 38.78 -13.36 8.97
C SER A 129 38.22 -11.98 8.60
N GLU A 130 37.78 -11.81 7.36
CA GLU A 130 37.15 -10.59 6.89
C GLU A 130 35.68 -10.53 7.29
N ARG A 131 35.19 -9.33 7.58
CA ARG A 131 33.77 -9.05 7.85
C ARG A 131 33.13 -9.95 8.92
N VAL A 132 33.88 -10.38 9.93
CA VAL A 132 33.35 -11.19 11.05
C VAL A 132 32.69 -10.28 12.10
N PHE A 133 31.37 -10.36 12.21
CA PHE A 133 30.57 -9.56 13.14
C PHE A 133 29.37 -10.35 13.68
N GLY A 134 28.65 -9.73 14.62
CA GLY A 134 27.45 -10.31 15.20
C GLY A 134 27.76 -11.42 16.19
N THR A 135 26.74 -12.21 16.51
CA THR A 135 26.78 -13.28 17.52
C THR A 135 25.88 -14.46 17.12
N TRP A 136 25.48 -14.54 15.85
CA TRP A 136 24.61 -15.58 15.34
C TRP A 136 25.24 -16.22 14.11
N ILE A 137 25.29 -17.55 14.10
CA ILE A 137 25.50 -18.31 12.86
C ILE A 137 24.44 -19.40 12.74
N SER A 138 24.09 -19.76 11.50
CA SER A 138 23.17 -20.86 11.20
C SER A 138 23.60 -21.53 9.91
N TYR A 139 23.43 -22.83 9.81
CA TYR A 139 23.87 -23.61 8.65
C TYR A 139 22.69 -24.32 8.00
N SER A 140 22.65 -24.29 6.66
CA SER A 140 21.74 -25.08 5.85
C SER A 140 22.53 -26.19 5.16
N GLU A 141 22.34 -27.43 5.61
CA GLU A 141 22.97 -28.60 4.99
C GLU A 141 22.54 -28.77 3.52
N LYS A 142 21.23 -28.62 3.25
CA LYS A 142 20.63 -28.80 1.93
C LYS A 142 21.26 -27.92 0.85
N TYR A 143 21.62 -26.68 1.20
CA TYR A 143 22.20 -25.72 0.26
C TYR A 143 23.70 -25.53 0.46
N ASP A 144 24.30 -26.18 1.46
CA ASP A 144 25.68 -25.93 1.91
C ASP A 144 25.97 -24.44 2.11
N ILE A 145 25.15 -23.76 2.92
CA ILE A 145 25.29 -22.32 3.19
C ILE A 145 25.36 -22.07 4.69
N LEU A 146 26.43 -21.40 5.13
CA LEU A 146 26.58 -20.84 6.45
C LEU A 146 26.17 -19.37 6.44
N LEU A 147 25.15 -19.02 7.22
CA LEU A 147 24.71 -17.66 7.44
C LEU A 147 25.37 -17.09 8.70
N GLN A 148 26.03 -15.95 8.58
CA GLN A 148 26.48 -15.09 9.67
C GLN A 148 25.50 -13.92 9.86
N ALA A 149 25.15 -13.62 11.10
CA ALA A 149 24.21 -12.58 11.47
C ALA A 149 24.46 -12.02 12.89
N GLY A 150 23.83 -10.89 13.22
CA GLY A 150 23.57 -10.48 14.60
C GLY A 150 22.22 -10.98 15.14
N SER A 151 21.99 -10.82 16.45
CA SER A 151 20.76 -11.30 17.11
C SER A 151 20.03 -10.24 17.97
N LYS A 152 20.17 -8.95 17.65
CA LYS A 152 19.61 -7.85 18.44
C LYS A 152 18.09 -7.91 18.58
N ALA A 153 17.60 -8.11 19.80
CA ALA A 153 16.19 -8.01 20.17
C ALA A 153 16.06 -7.45 21.60
N LYS A 154 14.85 -7.08 22.02
CA LYS A 154 14.61 -6.47 23.35
C LYS A 154 15.04 -7.36 24.52
N ASP A 155 15.00 -8.67 24.35
CA ASP A 155 15.33 -9.70 25.35
C ASP A 155 16.78 -10.19 25.27
N ARG A 156 17.62 -9.58 24.41
CA ARG A 156 19.01 -9.98 24.16
C ARG A 156 20.00 -8.97 24.74
N SER A 157 21.29 -9.33 24.73
CA SER A 157 22.37 -8.46 25.23
C SER A 157 22.42 -7.12 24.48
N ALA A 158 22.80 -6.05 25.18
CA ALA A 158 22.86 -4.70 24.59
C ALA A 158 23.96 -4.56 23.51
N ASP A 159 24.97 -5.44 23.53
CA ASP A 159 26.06 -5.48 22.54
C ASP A 159 25.72 -6.28 21.27
N GLU A 160 24.46 -6.70 21.12
CA GLU A 160 23.98 -7.40 19.94
C GLU A 160 23.87 -6.50 18.71
N VAL A 161 24.29 -7.06 17.57
CA VAL A 161 24.19 -6.39 16.27
C VAL A 161 22.80 -6.65 15.69
N GLY A 162 22.15 -5.60 15.18
CA GLY A 162 20.81 -5.67 14.55
C GLY A 162 20.85 -5.27 13.09
N GLN A 163 22.00 -5.47 12.43
CA GLN A 163 22.18 -5.11 11.04
C GLN A 163 23.20 -6.01 10.36
N GLY A 164 22.92 -6.28 9.09
CA GLY A 164 23.75 -7.02 8.17
C GLY A 164 23.76 -8.53 8.36
N MET A 165 23.87 -9.24 7.24
CA MET A 165 24.10 -10.68 7.19
C MET A 165 25.05 -11.01 6.05
N VAL A 166 25.79 -12.11 6.22
CA VAL A 166 26.71 -12.62 5.20
C VAL A 166 26.49 -14.11 5.05
N ALA A 167 26.35 -14.59 3.82
CA ALA A 167 26.30 -16.01 3.52
C ALA A 167 27.63 -16.49 2.96
N TYR A 168 28.08 -17.65 3.45
CA TYR A 168 29.28 -18.33 2.99
C TYR A 168 28.95 -19.72 2.50
N ARG A 169 29.69 -20.22 1.52
CA ARG A 169 29.69 -21.63 1.13
C ARG A 169 30.22 -22.46 2.29
N GLY A 170 29.46 -23.43 2.79
CA GLY A 170 29.86 -24.23 3.95
C GLY A 170 31.09 -25.11 3.68
N ALA A 171 31.26 -25.60 2.45
CA ALA A 171 32.42 -26.40 2.08
C ALA A 171 33.73 -25.61 2.05
N THR A 172 33.71 -24.34 1.63
CA THR A 172 34.94 -23.60 1.28
C THR A 172 35.15 -22.30 2.07
N GLY A 173 34.11 -21.76 2.72
CA GLY A 173 34.14 -20.44 3.34
C GLY A 173 34.02 -19.28 2.34
N GLU A 174 33.80 -19.55 1.04
CA GLU A 174 33.63 -18.52 0.01
C GLU A 174 32.39 -17.65 0.30
N LYS A 175 32.54 -16.33 0.27
CA LYS A 175 31.42 -15.40 0.44
C LYS A 175 30.50 -15.44 -0.79
N LEU A 176 29.23 -15.73 -0.56
CA LEU A 176 28.20 -15.81 -1.60
C LEU A 176 27.49 -14.48 -1.80
N TRP A 177 27.08 -13.85 -0.70
CA TRP A 177 26.43 -12.55 -0.71
C TRP A 177 26.53 -11.89 0.67
N GLU A 178 26.31 -10.58 0.69
CA GLU A 178 26.24 -9.74 1.89
C GLU A 178 25.14 -8.69 1.71
N HIS A 179 24.42 -8.40 2.77
CA HIS A 179 23.52 -7.24 2.83
C HIS A 179 23.71 -6.49 4.16
N SER A 180 23.27 -5.23 4.21
CA SER A 180 23.49 -4.33 5.35
C SER A 180 22.20 -3.83 6.00
N GLU A 181 21.06 -4.49 5.73
CA GLU A 181 19.78 -4.04 6.26
C GLU A 181 19.69 -4.23 7.78
N LYS A 182 18.89 -3.37 8.42
CA LYS A 182 18.56 -3.49 9.84
C LYS A 182 17.42 -4.49 10.03
N TYR A 183 17.50 -5.28 11.09
CA TYR A 183 16.49 -6.27 11.45
C TYR A 183 16.54 -6.61 12.94
N TYR A 184 15.58 -7.42 13.40
CA TYR A 184 15.51 -7.89 14.78
C TYR A 184 15.76 -9.39 14.93
N GLY A 185 16.32 -9.70 16.10
CA GLY A 185 16.58 -11.02 16.66
C GLY A 185 17.47 -11.90 15.80
N PRO A 186 17.73 -13.14 16.24
CA PRO A 186 18.41 -14.08 15.38
C PRO A 186 17.50 -14.46 14.20
N PRO A 187 18.03 -14.52 12.97
CA PRO A 187 17.29 -15.04 11.83
C PRO A 187 17.08 -16.56 11.95
N ILE A 188 16.00 -17.02 11.34
CA ILE A 188 15.61 -18.44 11.24
C ILE A 188 15.86 -18.88 9.80
N LEU A 189 16.48 -20.04 9.62
CA LEU A 189 16.55 -20.69 8.31
C LEU A 189 15.34 -21.62 8.14
N ILE A 190 14.51 -21.35 7.14
CA ILE A 190 13.36 -22.19 6.76
C ILE A 190 13.50 -22.50 5.28
N ASP A 191 14.07 -23.67 4.96
CA ASP A 191 14.44 -24.05 3.59
C ASP A 191 15.24 -22.92 2.89
N ARG A 192 14.67 -22.23 1.90
CA ARG A 192 15.30 -21.10 1.20
C ARG A 192 15.09 -19.75 1.87
N MET A 193 14.32 -19.66 2.94
CA MET A 193 14.02 -18.39 3.60
C MET A 193 14.97 -18.13 4.77
N VAL A 194 15.56 -16.95 4.80
CA VAL A 194 16.14 -16.34 6.00
C VAL A 194 15.10 -15.41 6.60
N VAL A 195 14.48 -15.81 7.71
CA VAL A 195 13.37 -15.08 8.33
C VAL A 195 13.85 -14.35 9.58
N THR A 196 13.73 -13.02 9.61
CA THR A 196 14.06 -12.21 10.78
C THR A 196 12.90 -12.12 11.75
N GLN A 197 13.19 -11.86 13.02
CA GLN A 197 12.14 -11.73 14.03
C GLN A 197 11.26 -10.50 13.76
N SER A 198 9.95 -10.65 13.94
CA SER A 198 9.07 -9.51 14.21
C SER A 198 9.23 -9.08 15.67
N ASP A 199 9.63 -7.84 15.96
CA ASP A 199 9.69 -7.30 17.33
C ASP A 199 9.13 -5.88 17.34
N ALA A 200 9.98 -4.84 17.40
CA ALA A 200 9.53 -3.45 17.29
C ALA A 200 9.18 -3.05 15.85
N ALA A 201 9.50 -3.91 14.88
CA ALA A 201 9.12 -3.77 13.47
C ALA A 201 8.66 -5.13 12.92
N PRO A 202 7.98 -5.15 11.76
CA PRO A 202 7.66 -6.39 11.07
C PRO A 202 8.90 -7.26 10.82
N GLY A 203 8.71 -8.56 10.93
CA GLY A 203 9.69 -9.55 10.51
C GLY A 203 9.67 -9.68 8.99
N HIS A 204 10.77 -10.18 8.43
CA HIS A 204 11.05 -10.11 7.01
C HIS A 204 11.71 -11.39 6.52
N ALA A 205 11.63 -11.65 5.22
CA ALA A 205 12.27 -12.81 4.62
C ALA A 205 13.20 -12.42 3.46
N TYR A 206 14.31 -13.13 3.37
CA TYR A 206 15.31 -13.03 2.32
C TYR A 206 15.54 -14.42 1.72
N ASP A 207 15.80 -14.50 0.43
CA ASP A 207 16.19 -15.75 -0.23
C ASP A 207 17.64 -16.10 0.16
N LEU A 208 17.83 -17.30 0.72
CA LEU A 208 19.10 -17.78 1.25
C LEU A 208 20.20 -17.88 0.18
N LEU A 209 19.84 -18.11 -1.08
CA LEU A 209 20.84 -18.24 -2.15
C LEU A 209 21.33 -16.88 -2.66
N THR A 210 20.47 -15.86 -2.63
CA THR A 210 20.73 -14.57 -3.30
C THR A 210 20.82 -13.38 -2.35
N GLY A 211 20.34 -13.49 -1.12
CA GLY A 211 20.23 -12.40 -0.15
C GLY A 211 19.14 -11.37 -0.47
N LYS A 212 18.35 -11.56 -1.54
CA LYS A 212 17.29 -10.63 -1.95
C LYS A 212 16.03 -10.78 -1.10
N ARG A 213 15.29 -9.69 -0.89
CA ARG A 213 13.97 -9.74 -0.24
C ARG A 213 13.02 -10.65 -1.01
N ILE A 214 12.33 -11.54 -0.29
CA ILE A 214 11.25 -12.34 -0.87
C ILE A 214 10.05 -11.41 -1.07
N GLN A 215 9.44 -11.48 -2.25
CA GLN A 215 8.26 -10.71 -2.61
C GLN A 215 7.04 -11.62 -2.75
N ARG A 216 5.86 -11.02 -2.62
CA ARG A 216 4.54 -11.65 -2.83
C ARG A 216 3.58 -10.65 -3.46
N ALA A 217 2.51 -11.14 -4.06
CA ALA A 217 1.44 -10.27 -4.56
C ALA A 217 0.67 -9.63 -3.40
N HIS A 218 0.40 -8.33 -3.51
CA HIS A 218 -0.49 -7.62 -2.60
C HIS A 218 -1.91 -8.19 -2.74
N PRO A 219 -2.63 -8.47 -1.64
CA PRO A 219 -3.88 -9.23 -1.65
C PRO A 219 -5.02 -8.55 -2.37
N VAL A 220 -4.96 -7.22 -2.54
CA VAL A 220 -6.02 -6.41 -3.17
C VAL A 220 -5.65 -6.03 -4.61
N SER A 221 -4.41 -5.57 -4.82
CA SER A 221 -3.97 -4.91 -6.06
C SER A 221 -3.05 -5.77 -6.93
N GLY A 222 -2.70 -6.98 -6.49
CA GLY A 222 -1.79 -7.88 -7.18
C GLY A 222 -0.32 -7.42 -7.22
N GLN A 223 -0.01 -6.19 -6.80
CA GLN A 223 1.32 -5.61 -6.97
C GLN A 223 2.38 -6.33 -6.12
N PRO A 224 3.61 -6.50 -6.62
CA PRO A 224 4.70 -7.08 -5.82
C PRO A 224 5.00 -6.24 -4.57
N VAL A 225 4.92 -6.87 -3.40
CA VAL A 225 5.29 -6.29 -2.10
C VAL A 225 6.26 -7.21 -1.36
N ASN A 226 7.12 -6.62 -0.54
CA ASN A 226 8.05 -7.40 0.27
C ASN A 226 7.30 -8.25 1.31
N TRP A 227 7.65 -9.53 1.39
CA TRP A 227 7.11 -10.45 2.37
C TRP A 227 7.45 -9.96 3.79
N SER A 228 6.45 -9.96 4.65
CA SER A 228 6.61 -9.61 6.05
C SER A 228 5.53 -10.23 6.92
N TYR A 229 5.81 -10.32 8.20
CA TYR A 229 4.85 -10.74 9.21
C TYR A 229 4.96 -9.89 10.48
N THR A 230 3.88 -9.83 11.24
CA THR A 230 3.84 -9.18 12.56
C THR A 230 3.30 -10.12 13.61
N ARG A 231 3.59 -9.79 14.86
CA ARG A 231 2.91 -10.33 16.04
C ARG A 231 2.41 -9.17 16.88
N ASN A 232 1.45 -9.39 17.76
CA ASN A 232 0.94 -8.34 18.65
C ASN A 232 2.00 -7.97 19.71
N TYR A 233 2.12 -8.79 20.76
CA TYR A 233 3.09 -8.58 21.84
C TYR A 233 3.74 -9.90 22.24
N GLY A 234 5.06 -9.95 22.36
CA GLY A 234 5.71 -11.16 22.85
C GLY A 234 7.22 -11.03 23.01
N CYS A 235 7.76 -11.64 24.05
CA CYS A 235 9.18 -11.68 24.37
C CYS A 235 9.91 -12.94 23.84
N THR A 236 9.24 -13.76 23.03
CA THR A 236 9.75 -15.08 22.62
C THR A 236 10.51 -15.01 21.29
N THR A 237 11.69 -15.62 21.21
CA THR A 237 12.36 -15.88 19.92
C THR A 237 11.48 -16.84 19.09
N ALA A 238 11.11 -16.43 17.87
CA ALA A 238 10.28 -17.25 17.00
C ALA A 238 11.01 -18.50 16.53
N ILE A 239 10.25 -19.56 16.27
CA ILE A 239 10.72 -20.86 15.77
C ILE A 239 10.01 -21.12 14.44
N GLY A 240 10.70 -21.71 13.47
CA GLY A 240 10.12 -21.97 12.15
C GLY A 240 10.17 -23.44 11.77
N CYS A 241 9.17 -23.87 11.01
CA CYS A 241 9.22 -25.05 10.14
C CYS A 241 8.70 -24.66 8.76
N THR A 242 8.63 -25.62 7.82
CA THR A 242 8.13 -25.38 6.46
C THR A 242 6.70 -24.85 6.39
N ASN A 243 5.87 -25.10 7.42
CA ASN A 243 4.45 -24.77 7.41
C ASN A 243 4.09 -23.58 8.29
N LEU A 244 4.88 -23.28 9.33
CA LEU A 244 4.53 -22.30 10.37
C LEU A 244 5.76 -21.57 10.91
N ILE A 245 5.58 -20.32 11.31
CA ILE A 245 6.51 -19.62 12.22
C ILE A 245 5.76 -19.38 13.52
N THR A 246 6.25 -19.90 14.64
CA THR A 246 5.57 -19.84 15.93
C THR A 246 6.22 -18.82 16.85
N PHE A 247 5.41 -18.13 17.65
CA PHE A 247 5.86 -17.08 18.55
C PHE A 247 4.78 -16.70 19.57
N ARG A 248 5.14 -15.83 20.53
CA ARG A 248 4.15 -15.16 21.38
C ARG A 248 3.55 -13.95 20.67
N SER A 249 2.22 -13.88 20.66
CA SER A 249 1.43 -12.79 20.08
C SER A 249 0.25 -12.48 21.00
N ALA A 250 0.55 -11.89 22.16
CA ALA A 250 -0.25 -11.85 23.39
C ALA A 250 -0.49 -13.26 23.95
N ALA A 251 -1.17 -14.13 23.20
CA ALA A 251 -1.33 -15.56 23.42
C ALA A 251 -0.22 -16.38 22.71
N ALA A 252 -0.39 -17.71 22.67
CA ALA A 252 0.34 -18.52 21.70
C ALA A 252 -0.08 -18.12 20.28
N GLY A 253 0.88 -17.94 19.38
CA GLY A 253 0.62 -17.44 18.03
C GLY A 253 1.51 -18.09 16.98
N TYR A 254 1.08 -17.97 15.74
CA TYR A 254 1.79 -18.49 14.59
C TYR A 254 1.56 -17.60 13.37
N TYR A 255 2.50 -17.62 12.45
CA TYR A 255 2.30 -17.23 11.06
C TYR A 255 2.06 -18.47 10.22
N ASP A 256 1.00 -18.47 9.41
CA ASP A 256 0.70 -19.56 8.48
C ASP A 256 1.51 -19.40 7.18
N LEU A 257 2.60 -20.16 7.05
CA LEU A 257 3.40 -20.19 5.82
C LEU A 257 2.75 -21.03 4.72
N THR A 258 1.84 -21.95 5.06
CA THR A 258 1.24 -22.89 4.11
C THR A 258 0.27 -22.18 3.19
N SER A 259 -0.63 -21.37 3.76
CA SER A 259 -1.58 -20.59 2.97
C SER A 259 -1.17 -19.13 2.80
N ASP A 260 -0.12 -18.67 3.49
CA ASP A 260 0.27 -17.26 3.58
C ASP A 260 -0.92 -16.37 4.03
N SER A 261 -1.79 -16.90 4.91
CA SER A 261 -2.96 -16.19 5.44
C SER A 261 -2.59 -15.11 6.46
N GLY A 262 -1.37 -15.07 6.98
CA GLY A 262 -0.96 -14.11 8.00
C GLY A 262 -0.77 -14.74 9.38
N THR A 263 -0.88 -13.91 10.42
CA THR A 263 -0.67 -14.29 11.81
C THR A 263 -1.98 -14.67 12.50
N GLY A 264 -2.04 -15.89 13.04
CA GLY A 264 -3.13 -16.38 13.86
C GLY A 264 -2.72 -16.56 15.33
N ASN A 265 -3.71 -16.61 16.23
CA ASN A 265 -3.51 -16.87 17.65
C ASN A 265 -4.27 -18.12 18.10
N LEU A 266 -3.64 -18.92 18.94
CA LEU A 266 -4.25 -20.04 19.65
C LEU A 266 -4.70 -19.54 21.02
N GLY A 267 -6.01 -19.31 21.14
CA GLY A 267 -6.62 -18.78 22.36
C GLY A 267 -6.54 -19.74 23.56
N GLY A 268 -6.76 -19.19 24.75
CA GLY A 268 -6.87 -19.98 25.99
C GLY A 268 -5.54 -20.28 26.70
N PHE A 269 -4.39 -20.13 26.05
CA PHE A 269 -3.07 -20.25 26.69
C PHE A 269 -2.04 -19.27 26.12
N ARG A 270 -0.94 -19.08 26.86
CA ARG A 270 0.21 -18.29 26.41
C ARG A 270 1.41 -19.19 26.19
N SER A 271 2.25 -18.84 25.23
CA SER A 271 3.59 -19.40 25.15
C SER A 271 4.53 -18.78 26.20
N GLY A 272 5.60 -19.50 26.53
CA GLY A 272 6.65 -19.06 27.43
C GLY A 272 7.45 -17.85 26.90
N CYS A 273 8.24 -17.25 27.80
CA CYS A 273 9.14 -16.16 27.45
C CYS A 273 10.36 -16.62 26.63
N THR A 274 10.66 -17.92 26.65
CA THR A 274 11.64 -18.59 25.80
C THR A 274 10.94 -19.45 24.74
N SER A 275 11.69 -19.88 23.72
CA SER A 275 11.23 -20.80 22.66
C SER A 275 10.44 -21.98 23.24
N SER A 276 9.13 -22.00 23.00
CA SER A 276 8.17 -22.88 23.69
C SER A 276 6.97 -23.28 22.84
N LEU A 277 6.95 -22.93 21.55
CA LEU A 277 5.99 -23.44 20.58
C LEU A 277 6.78 -24.17 19.50
N ILE A 278 7.07 -25.45 19.73
CA ILE A 278 8.09 -26.20 19.00
C ILE A 278 7.39 -27.15 18.00
N PRO A 279 7.40 -26.84 16.69
CA PRO A 279 6.93 -27.77 15.68
C PRO A 279 7.98 -28.88 15.50
N ALA A 280 7.67 -30.10 15.93
CA ALA A 280 8.57 -31.24 15.82
C ALA A 280 7.78 -32.55 15.77
N SER A 281 8.25 -33.50 14.95
CA SER A 281 7.68 -34.85 14.84
C SER A 281 6.17 -34.87 14.53
N GLY A 282 5.69 -33.93 13.70
CA GLY A 282 4.30 -33.87 13.26
C GLY A 282 3.32 -33.21 14.24
N VAL A 283 3.80 -32.73 15.40
CA VAL A 283 2.98 -32.02 16.39
C VAL A 283 3.57 -30.65 16.72
N LEU A 284 2.72 -29.75 17.22
CA LEU A 284 3.15 -28.50 17.83
C LEU A 284 3.22 -28.67 19.35
N ASN A 285 4.43 -28.82 19.87
CA ASN A 285 4.67 -28.99 21.31
C ASN A 285 4.67 -27.62 22.01
N ALA A 286 3.88 -27.50 23.07
CA ALA A 286 3.79 -26.32 23.91
C ALA A 286 4.03 -26.69 25.39
N PRO A 287 5.28 -26.91 25.81
CA PRO A 287 5.62 -27.12 27.22
C PRO A 287 5.17 -25.93 28.09
N ASP A 288 4.68 -26.23 29.29
CA ASP A 288 4.24 -25.21 30.25
C ASP A 288 5.42 -24.47 30.89
N TYR A 289 5.55 -23.20 30.53
CA TYR A 289 6.48 -22.24 31.16
C TYR A 289 5.75 -21.16 31.96
N THR A 290 4.48 -21.40 32.31
CA THR A 290 3.57 -20.40 32.88
C THR A 290 3.30 -20.61 34.36
N ARG A 291 3.77 -21.71 34.96
CA ARG A 291 3.54 -22.04 36.38
C ARG A 291 4.03 -21.00 37.39
N THR A 292 4.99 -20.15 37.01
CA THR A 292 5.46 -19.02 37.84
C THR A 292 4.85 -17.67 37.43
N CYS A 293 3.88 -17.65 36.53
CA CYS A 293 3.26 -16.44 35.98
C CYS A 293 1.89 -16.21 36.61
N THR A 294 1.50 -14.94 36.80
CA THR A 294 0.21 -14.54 37.37
C THR A 294 -0.83 -14.15 36.31
N CYS A 295 -0.56 -14.40 35.02
CA CYS A 295 -1.44 -13.99 33.94
C CYS A 295 -2.73 -14.84 33.88
N SER A 296 -3.86 -14.20 33.58
CA SER A 296 -5.20 -14.79 33.53
C SER A 296 -5.49 -15.64 32.27
N TYR A 297 -4.59 -16.56 31.91
CA TYR A 297 -4.87 -17.56 30.86
C TYR A 297 -5.50 -18.81 31.48
N GLN A 298 -6.56 -19.32 30.86
CA GLN A 298 -7.35 -20.44 31.40
C GLN A 298 -6.57 -21.75 31.43
N ASN A 299 -5.71 -21.99 30.44
CA ASN A 299 -4.95 -23.23 30.32
C ASN A 299 -3.48 -23.02 30.71
N GLN A 300 -3.11 -23.56 31.88
CA GLN A 300 -1.73 -23.62 32.39
C GLN A 300 -1.25 -25.08 32.42
N ALA A 301 -1.06 -25.65 31.24
CA ALA A 301 -0.66 -27.04 31.05
C ALA A 301 0.26 -27.17 29.84
N SER A 302 1.01 -28.28 29.79
CA SER A 302 1.76 -28.62 28.58
C SER A 302 0.81 -29.19 27.54
N LEU A 303 0.86 -28.71 26.30
CA LEU A 303 -0.01 -29.14 25.21
C LEU A 303 0.82 -29.76 24.08
N ALA A 304 0.21 -30.73 23.38
CA ALA A 304 0.68 -31.20 22.09
C ALA A 304 -0.49 -31.06 21.11
N LEU A 305 -0.35 -30.16 20.14
CA LEU A 305 -1.41 -29.87 19.17
C LEU A 305 -1.14 -30.62 17.88
N VAL A 306 -2.20 -31.26 17.37
CA VAL A 306 -2.21 -31.95 16.07
C VAL A 306 -2.91 -31.07 15.03
N HIS A 307 -2.55 -31.25 13.77
CA HIS A 307 -3.16 -30.50 12.68
C HIS A 307 -4.62 -30.94 12.44
N MET A 308 -5.55 -30.00 12.58
CA MET A 308 -6.98 -30.19 12.30
C MET A 308 -7.41 -29.16 11.23
N PRO A 309 -7.43 -29.49 9.93
CA PRO A 309 -7.71 -28.54 8.86
C PRO A 309 -9.13 -27.95 8.90
N GLU A 310 -10.06 -28.65 9.54
CA GLU A 310 -11.43 -28.21 9.80
C GLU A 310 -11.56 -27.22 10.97
N ALA A 311 -10.51 -27.08 11.80
CA ALA A 311 -10.53 -26.12 12.88
C ALA A 311 -10.64 -24.69 12.33
N GLU A 312 -11.51 -23.91 12.96
CA GLU A 312 -11.73 -22.54 12.55
C GLU A 312 -10.50 -21.69 12.90
N MET A 313 -9.95 -21.01 11.90
CA MET A 313 -8.76 -20.19 12.02
C MET A 313 -9.01 -18.82 11.38
N TRP A 314 -8.45 -17.80 12.01
CA TRP A 314 -8.55 -16.41 11.59
C TRP A 314 -7.22 -15.73 11.83
N THR A 315 -6.82 -14.89 10.89
CA THR A 315 -5.51 -14.26 10.86
C THR A 315 -5.62 -12.76 10.71
N PHE A 316 -4.50 -12.09 10.88
CA PHE A 316 -4.30 -10.69 10.52
C PHE A 316 -2.94 -10.55 9.82
N SER A 317 -2.70 -9.44 9.13
CA SER A 317 -1.56 -9.30 8.24
C SER A 317 -0.82 -7.97 8.39
N THR A 318 0.22 -7.79 7.58
CA THR A 318 1.05 -6.56 7.54
C THR A 318 0.82 -5.73 6.28
N TYR A 319 -0.10 -6.18 5.41
CA TYR A 319 -0.36 -5.49 4.17
C TYR A 319 -0.88 -4.08 4.46
N LYS A 320 -0.30 -3.10 3.77
CA LYS A 320 -0.75 -1.72 3.81
C LYS A 320 -1.55 -1.45 2.55
N ASN A 321 -2.55 -0.59 2.66
CA ASN A 321 -3.24 -0.07 1.48
C ASN A 321 -2.26 0.55 0.50
N ASP A 322 -2.50 0.29 -0.78
CA ASP A 322 -1.90 1.02 -1.88
C ASP A 322 -2.98 1.78 -2.68
N ASP A 323 -2.53 2.51 -3.69
CA ASP A 323 -3.38 3.30 -4.58
C ASP A 323 -3.56 2.64 -5.96
N LYS A 324 -3.25 1.34 -6.08
CA LYS A 324 -3.11 0.63 -7.36
C LYS A 324 -4.39 -0.04 -7.84
N GLY A 325 -5.48 0.15 -7.10
CA GLY A 325 -6.80 -0.37 -7.43
C GLY A 325 -6.99 -1.83 -7.03
N VAL A 326 -8.18 -2.35 -7.31
CA VAL A 326 -8.63 -3.70 -6.96
C VAL A 326 -8.45 -4.62 -8.15
N ASP A 327 -7.55 -5.58 -8.04
CA ASP A 327 -7.39 -6.69 -8.99
C ASP A 327 -8.09 -7.96 -8.48
N ASN A 328 -7.98 -8.28 -7.18
CA ASN A 328 -8.76 -9.35 -6.55
C ASN A 328 -9.04 -8.98 -5.09
N LEU A 329 -10.29 -8.98 -4.66
CA LEU A 329 -10.68 -8.61 -3.29
C LEU A 329 -11.80 -9.52 -2.82
N GLY A 330 -11.58 -10.24 -1.71
CA GLY A 330 -12.64 -10.89 -0.95
C GLY A 330 -12.98 -10.08 0.29
N ILE A 331 -14.28 -9.85 0.55
CA ILE A 331 -14.79 -9.27 1.79
C ILE A 331 -15.66 -10.31 2.48
N ASN A 332 -15.39 -10.61 3.74
CA ASN A 332 -16.18 -11.50 4.58
C ASN A 332 -16.88 -10.70 5.69
N PHE A 333 -18.20 -10.58 5.58
CA PHE A 333 -19.00 -9.74 6.47
C PHE A 333 -19.24 -10.44 7.80
N GLY A 334 -18.85 -9.78 8.90
CA GLY A 334 -18.97 -10.30 10.26
C GLY A 334 -17.89 -11.33 10.65
N ALA A 335 -16.86 -11.50 9.82
CA ALA A 335 -15.73 -12.36 10.13
C ALA A 335 -14.89 -11.78 11.27
N PRO A 336 -14.25 -12.62 12.10
CA PRO A 336 -13.39 -12.16 13.20
C PRO A 336 -11.93 -11.91 12.79
N GLY A 337 -11.60 -12.03 11.51
CA GLY A 337 -10.27 -11.77 10.97
C GLY A 337 -10.17 -12.17 9.52
N ASP A 338 -9.00 -11.92 8.93
CA ASP A 338 -8.69 -12.28 7.56
C ASP A 338 -8.52 -13.79 7.42
N ARG A 339 -8.66 -14.29 6.19
CA ARG A 339 -8.22 -15.63 5.81
C ARG A 339 -8.00 -15.75 4.31
N ARG A 340 -6.96 -16.47 3.88
CA ARG A 340 -6.74 -16.76 2.47
C ARG A 340 -7.38 -18.09 2.08
N ALA A 341 -8.15 -18.08 1.00
CA ALA A 341 -8.71 -19.27 0.39
C ALA A 341 -7.66 -20.01 -0.46
N LYS A 342 -7.92 -21.30 -0.75
CA LYS A 342 -7.01 -22.15 -1.55
C LYS A 342 -6.81 -21.65 -2.99
N ASP A 343 -7.77 -20.90 -3.53
CA ASP A 343 -7.68 -20.28 -4.84
C ASP A 343 -6.82 -18.99 -4.84
N GLY A 344 -6.22 -18.66 -3.70
CA GLY A 344 -5.36 -17.49 -3.52
C GLY A 344 -6.12 -16.22 -3.15
N THR A 345 -7.46 -16.23 -3.16
CA THR A 345 -8.29 -15.07 -2.79
C THR A 345 -8.10 -14.77 -1.31
N TYR A 346 -7.74 -13.53 -1.02
CA TYR A 346 -7.57 -13.06 0.34
C TYR A 346 -8.88 -12.42 0.81
N TRP A 347 -9.50 -13.00 1.83
CA TRP A 347 -10.77 -12.55 2.38
C TRP A 347 -10.51 -11.68 3.60
N LEU A 348 -10.81 -10.39 3.45
CA LEU A 348 -10.68 -9.38 4.50
C LEU A 348 -11.92 -9.38 5.38
N ASP A 349 -11.74 -9.20 6.69
CA ASP A 349 -12.86 -9.03 7.60
C ASP A 349 -13.53 -7.66 7.44
N TYR A 350 -14.86 -7.64 7.50
CA TYR A 350 -15.62 -6.39 7.54
C TYR A 350 -16.76 -6.44 8.57
N PRO A 351 -16.82 -5.48 9.52
CA PRO A 351 -15.83 -4.44 9.77
C PRO A 351 -14.50 -5.06 10.22
N SER A 352 -13.40 -4.35 10.00
CA SER A 352 -12.09 -4.89 10.37
C SER A 352 -11.88 -4.85 11.89
N VAL A 353 -11.90 -6.03 12.51
CA VAL A 353 -11.87 -6.26 13.96
C VAL A 353 -10.83 -7.31 14.38
N GLY A 354 -10.34 -8.13 13.45
CA GLY A 354 -9.40 -9.24 13.70
C GLY A 354 -7.95 -8.84 13.89
N GLY A 355 -7.62 -7.57 13.66
CA GLY A 355 -6.28 -7.02 13.78
C GLY A 355 -5.91 -6.16 12.58
N PRO A 356 -4.62 -5.85 12.39
CA PRO A 356 -4.16 -5.12 11.22
C PRO A 356 -4.49 -5.86 9.91
N SER A 357 -5.18 -5.17 9.00
CA SER A 357 -5.62 -5.68 7.71
C SER A 357 -5.71 -4.52 6.70
N PRO A 358 -5.51 -4.77 5.39
CA PRO A 358 -5.85 -3.81 4.35
C PRO A 358 -7.28 -3.27 4.51
N GLN A 359 -7.45 -1.98 4.30
CA GLN A 359 -8.73 -1.30 4.34
C GLN A 359 -9.07 -0.80 2.93
N PRO A 360 -9.80 -1.57 2.10
CA PRO A 360 -10.15 -1.18 0.72
C PRO A 360 -11.14 0.01 0.64
N GLY A 361 -11.50 0.64 1.77
CA GLY A 361 -12.35 1.83 1.79
C GLY A 361 -13.84 1.53 1.58
N VAL A 362 -14.27 0.31 1.94
CA VAL A 362 -15.67 -0.14 1.86
C VAL A 362 -16.56 0.78 2.71
N LYS A 363 -17.54 1.40 2.06
CA LYS A 363 -18.58 2.20 2.73
C LYS A 363 -19.85 1.38 2.80
N LEU A 364 -20.40 1.27 4.00
CA LEU A 364 -21.67 0.60 4.26
C LEU A 364 -22.63 1.60 4.91
N LYS A 365 -23.86 1.66 4.39
CA LYS A 365 -24.99 2.37 5.01
C LYS A 365 -26.27 1.59 4.73
N GLY A 366 -27.33 1.84 5.49
CA GLY A 366 -28.56 1.06 5.34
C GLY A 366 -29.44 1.06 6.57
N LYS A 367 -30.47 0.21 6.53
CA LYS A 367 -31.45 0.02 7.61
C LYS A 367 -31.25 -1.36 8.24
N ASP A 368 -31.40 -1.42 9.56
CA ASP A 368 -31.36 -2.66 10.37
C ASP A 368 -30.07 -3.50 10.21
N LEU A 369 -28.95 -2.83 9.94
CA LEU A 369 -27.66 -3.48 9.70
C LEU A 369 -27.14 -4.17 10.96
N LYS A 370 -26.97 -5.49 10.89
CA LYS A 370 -26.45 -6.33 11.97
C LYS A 370 -25.49 -7.37 11.42
N TYR A 371 -24.50 -7.74 12.22
CA TYR A 371 -23.63 -8.87 11.91
C TYR A 371 -24.05 -10.08 12.73
N ARG A 372 -24.12 -11.25 12.10
CA ARG A 372 -24.35 -12.52 12.79
C ARG A 372 -23.26 -13.50 12.43
N ARG A 373 -22.95 -14.40 13.37
CA ARG A 373 -21.94 -15.44 13.19
C ARG A 373 -22.34 -16.72 13.90
N ILE A 374 -22.14 -17.84 13.22
CA ILE A 374 -22.15 -19.19 13.76
C ILE A 374 -20.76 -19.80 13.61
N HIS A 375 -20.46 -20.91 14.30
CA HIS A 375 -19.21 -21.62 14.07
C HIS A 375 -19.24 -22.28 12.68
N SER A 376 -18.12 -22.26 11.95
CA SER A 376 -18.01 -22.80 10.59
C SER A 376 -18.35 -24.30 10.48
N SER A 377 -18.15 -25.06 11.55
CA SER A 377 -18.57 -26.48 11.62
C SER A 377 -20.09 -26.70 11.61
N LEU A 378 -20.89 -25.65 11.84
CA LEU A 378 -22.35 -25.72 11.76
C LEU A 378 -22.86 -25.56 10.33
N VAL A 379 -22.01 -25.16 9.38
CA VAL A 379 -22.34 -25.10 7.95
C VAL A 379 -22.31 -26.53 7.38
N LYS A 380 -23.48 -27.00 6.95
CA LYS A 380 -23.74 -28.38 6.53
C LYS A 380 -23.23 -28.71 5.13
N SER A 381 -23.18 -27.73 4.23
CA SER A 381 -22.70 -27.91 2.85
C SER A 381 -22.35 -26.58 2.18
N GLY A 382 -21.66 -26.64 1.04
CA GLY A 382 -21.26 -25.48 0.24
C GLY A 382 -19.75 -25.29 0.18
N LYS A 383 -19.29 -24.43 -0.72
CA LYS A 383 -17.88 -24.01 -0.78
C LYS A 383 -17.65 -22.91 0.26
N LEU A 384 -16.44 -22.87 0.83
CA LEU A 384 -16.01 -21.82 1.77
C LEU A 384 -16.91 -21.70 3.02
N PRO A 385 -17.06 -22.77 3.83
CA PRO A 385 -17.95 -22.78 4.98
C PRO A 385 -17.64 -21.70 6.03
N TRP A 386 -16.37 -21.32 6.17
CA TRP A 386 -15.94 -20.25 7.07
C TRP A 386 -16.31 -18.83 6.57
N ILE A 387 -16.59 -18.65 5.28
CA ILE A 387 -17.21 -17.41 4.78
C ILE A 387 -18.70 -17.45 5.08
N SER A 388 -19.34 -18.58 4.78
CA SER A 388 -20.77 -18.81 4.98
C SER A 388 -21.21 -18.76 6.45
N SER A 389 -20.28 -18.81 7.40
CA SER A 389 -20.57 -18.82 8.84
C SER A 389 -20.72 -17.43 9.45
N SER A 390 -20.46 -16.36 8.69
CA SER A 390 -20.70 -14.98 9.09
C SER A 390 -21.52 -14.24 8.03
N ILE A 391 -22.39 -13.33 8.46
CA ILE A 391 -23.24 -12.54 7.57
C ILE A 391 -23.38 -11.10 8.03
N LEU A 392 -23.60 -10.21 7.06
CA LEU A 392 -24.31 -8.95 7.22
C LEU A 392 -25.80 -9.22 6.96
N GLU A 393 -26.65 -8.75 7.87
CA GLU A 393 -28.12 -8.75 7.80
C GLU A 393 -28.61 -7.30 7.72
N GLY A 394 -29.54 -6.98 6.83
CA GLY A 394 -30.16 -5.66 6.69
C GLY A 394 -30.27 -5.16 5.25
N GLU A 395 -31.07 -4.12 5.04
CA GLU A 395 -31.13 -3.41 3.75
C GLU A 395 -29.87 -2.55 3.60
N ALA A 396 -28.90 -3.07 2.85
CA ALA A 396 -27.55 -2.53 2.78
C ALA A 396 -27.27 -1.86 1.43
N GLU A 397 -26.59 -0.72 1.48
CA GLU A 397 -25.89 -0.10 0.36
C GLU A 397 -24.38 -0.21 0.62
N ILE A 398 -23.69 -1.00 -0.21
CA ILE A 398 -22.27 -1.29 -0.11
C ILE A 398 -21.55 -0.64 -1.29
N ILE A 399 -20.57 0.22 -0.99
CA ILE A 399 -19.78 0.92 -2.01
C ILE A 399 -18.30 0.57 -1.81
N ILE A 400 -17.67 0.03 -2.87
CA ILE A 400 -16.26 -0.37 -2.87
C ILE A 400 -15.50 0.48 -3.90
N PRO A 401 -14.51 1.27 -3.47
CA PRO A 401 -13.55 1.89 -4.37
C PRO A 401 -12.72 0.83 -5.10
N LEU A 402 -12.76 0.82 -6.44
CA LEU A 402 -12.00 -0.10 -7.28
C LEU A 402 -10.71 0.52 -7.81
N ARG A 403 -10.68 1.83 -7.99
CA ARG A 403 -9.49 2.57 -8.40
C ARG A 403 -9.59 4.01 -7.95
N LYS A 404 -8.44 4.67 -7.83
CA LYS A 404 -8.40 6.10 -7.63
C LYS A 404 -8.87 6.80 -8.91
N LYS A 405 -9.71 7.82 -8.75
CA LYS A 405 -10.07 8.73 -9.84
C LYS A 405 -8.79 9.28 -10.50
N PRO A 406 -8.66 9.26 -11.84
CA PRO A 406 -7.50 9.86 -12.50
C PRO A 406 -7.40 11.34 -12.12
N THR A 407 -6.28 11.75 -11.54
CA THR A 407 -5.98 13.15 -11.19
C THR A 407 -5.12 13.84 -12.27
N GLY A 408 -5.16 13.33 -13.52
CA GLY A 408 -4.41 13.88 -14.65
C GLY A 408 -5.11 15.09 -15.30
N PRO A 409 -4.43 15.82 -16.20
CA PRO A 409 -5.07 16.90 -16.97
C PRO A 409 -6.21 16.33 -17.83
N LEU A 410 -7.31 17.08 -17.92
CA LEU A 410 -8.40 16.80 -18.85
C LEU A 410 -7.96 17.23 -20.26
N GLU A 411 -8.06 16.33 -21.23
CA GLU A 411 -7.89 16.65 -22.65
C GLU A 411 -9.29 16.91 -23.25
N LEU A 412 -9.55 18.09 -23.81
CA LEU A 412 -10.84 18.45 -24.42
C LEU A 412 -10.67 18.52 -25.93
N GLU A 413 -11.49 17.77 -26.65
CA GLU A 413 -11.38 17.63 -28.11
C GLU A 413 -11.64 18.95 -28.84
N ASN A 414 -10.89 19.16 -29.93
CA ASN A 414 -11.18 20.21 -30.89
C ASN A 414 -12.21 19.70 -31.91
N LEU A 415 -13.33 20.41 -32.04
CA LEU A 415 -14.40 20.08 -32.97
C LEU A 415 -14.00 20.30 -34.43
N VAL A 416 -12.93 21.05 -34.70
CA VAL A 416 -12.34 21.15 -36.03
C VAL A 416 -11.33 20.01 -36.21
N LYS A 417 -11.62 19.12 -37.15
CA LYS A 417 -10.79 17.93 -37.43
C LYS A 417 -9.33 18.33 -37.74
N GLY A 418 -8.38 17.63 -37.10
CA GLY A 418 -6.95 17.83 -37.33
C GLY A 418 -6.31 18.96 -36.51
N ARG A 419 -7.03 19.58 -35.58
CA ARG A 419 -6.54 20.66 -34.72
C ARG A 419 -6.27 20.17 -33.28
N SER A 420 -5.42 20.89 -32.55
CA SER A 420 -4.96 20.52 -31.20
C SER A 420 -6.06 20.59 -30.14
N PRO A 421 -6.07 19.68 -29.13
CA PRO A 421 -7.01 19.73 -28.02
C PRO A 421 -6.65 20.84 -27.00
N VAL A 422 -7.57 21.10 -26.06
CA VAL A 422 -7.26 21.89 -24.85
C VAL A 422 -6.82 20.93 -23.74
N ILE A 423 -5.65 21.18 -23.15
CA ILE A 423 -5.14 20.43 -22.00
C ILE A 423 -5.39 21.24 -20.73
N ALA A 424 -6.32 20.79 -19.90
CA ALA A 424 -6.76 21.45 -18.69
C ALA A 424 -6.29 20.72 -17.43
N SER A 425 -5.32 21.33 -16.74
CA SER A 425 -4.85 20.90 -15.42
C SER A 425 -5.60 21.64 -14.31
N LYS A 426 -5.74 21.01 -13.14
CA LYS A 426 -6.47 21.59 -11.99
C LYS A 426 -7.93 21.94 -12.33
N ALA A 427 -8.52 21.17 -13.23
CA ALA A 427 -9.82 21.41 -13.82
C ALA A 427 -10.77 20.22 -13.60
N LYS A 428 -12.07 20.51 -13.57
CA LYS A 428 -13.16 19.54 -13.44
C LYS A 428 -14.35 19.98 -14.31
N LEU A 429 -15.15 19.02 -14.75
CA LEU A 429 -16.46 19.29 -15.35
C LEU A 429 -17.51 19.62 -14.29
N TYR A 430 -18.25 20.69 -14.55
CA TYR A 430 -19.43 21.10 -13.81
C TYR A 430 -20.68 20.82 -14.64
N ALA A 431 -21.81 20.50 -13.99
CA ALA A 431 -23.09 20.28 -14.68
C ALA A 431 -23.71 21.58 -15.22
N ASP A 432 -23.32 22.74 -14.67
CA ASP A 432 -23.79 24.05 -15.13
C ASP A 432 -23.27 24.36 -16.54
N SER A 433 -24.13 24.96 -17.37
CA SER A 433 -23.87 25.29 -18.76
C SER A 433 -24.70 26.51 -19.17
N PRO A 434 -24.21 27.38 -20.07
CA PRO A 434 -24.94 28.56 -20.55
C PRO A 434 -26.29 28.25 -21.22
N ASP A 435 -26.49 27.01 -21.71
CA ASP A 435 -27.73 26.59 -22.40
C ASP A 435 -28.65 25.68 -21.54
N SER A 436 -28.42 25.62 -20.22
CA SER A 436 -29.09 24.69 -19.28
C SER A 436 -30.63 24.74 -19.26
N ALA A 437 -31.25 25.78 -19.81
CA ALA A 437 -32.71 25.87 -20.00
C ALA A 437 -33.26 25.06 -21.21
N SER A 438 -32.40 24.47 -22.05
CA SER A 438 -32.81 23.85 -23.34
C SER A 438 -32.11 22.53 -23.71
N ALA A 439 -31.34 21.93 -22.80
CA ALA A 439 -30.53 20.74 -23.13
C ALA A 439 -31.35 19.43 -23.05
N GLY A 440 -31.35 18.65 -24.13
CA GLY A 440 -31.80 17.24 -24.15
C GLY A 440 -30.85 16.29 -23.39
N PRO A 441 -30.99 14.95 -23.54
CA PRO A 441 -30.39 13.93 -22.65
C PRO A 441 -28.85 13.74 -22.73
N GLU A 442 -28.15 14.62 -23.43
CA GLU A 442 -26.68 14.60 -23.55
C GLU A 442 -26.03 15.33 -22.35
N PRO A 443 -24.86 14.90 -21.84
CA PRO A 443 -24.27 15.46 -20.62
C PRO A 443 -23.96 16.96 -20.82
N SER A 444 -24.75 17.79 -20.16
CA SER A 444 -24.60 19.24 -20.08
C SER A 444 -23.50 19.60 -19.08
N GLY A 445 -22.57 20.48 -19.45
CA GLY A 445 -21.60 20.97 -18.49
C GLY A 445 -20.75 22.15 -18.92
N SER A 446 -19.71 22.43 -18.13
CA SER A 446 -18.68 23.44 -18.40
C SER A 446 -17.39 23.11 -17.67
N LEU A 447 -16.27 23.66 -18.15
CA LEU A 447 -14.97 23.46 -17.52
C LEU A 447 -14.76 24.47 -16.39
N GLY A 448 -14.44 23.98 -15.20
CA GLY A 448 -14.18 24.82 -14.02
C GLY A 448 -13.03 24.30 -13.17
N GLN A 449 -12.72 25.04 -12.10
CA GLN A 449 -11.64 24.71 -11.15
C GLN A 449 -11.98 23.51 -10.25
N ASP A 450 -11.03 22.62 -9.97
CA ASP A 450 -11.26 21.47 -9.05
C ASP A 450 -11.10 21.84 -7.56
N GLY A 451 -12.05 22.60 -7.00
CA GLY A 451 -12.31 22.73 -5.55
C GLY A 451 -11.20 23.23 -4.61
N GLY A 452 -10.03 23.64 -5.09
CA GLY A 452 -8.86 24.02 -4.28
C GLY A 452 -8.54 25.52 -4.21
N LYS A 453 -7.40 25.89 -3.59
CA LYS A 453 -6.79 27.25 -3.68
C LYS A 453 -6.02 27.48 -5.00
N ASP A 454 -5.96 26.45 -5.82
CA ASP A 454 -5.17 26.34 -7.03
C ASP A 454 -5.91 26.86 -8.26
N ALA A 455 -5.24 27.59 -9.14
CA ALA A 455 -5.86 28.15 -10.33
C ALA A 455 -6.27 27.08 -11.37
N LEU A 456 -7.37 27.35 -12.09
CA LEU A 456 -7.69 26.69 -13.36
C LEU A 456 -6.57 26.99 -14.36
N VAL A 457 -6.02 25.95 -15.01
CA VAL A 457 -4.96 26.12 -16.00
C VAL A 457 -5.26 25.27 -17.22
N ALA A 458 -5.84 25.89 -18.24
CA ALA A 458 -6.07 25.31 -19.55
C ALA A 458 -5.09 25.90 -20.59
N LYS A 459 -4.62 25.07 -21.52
CA LYS A 459 -3.66 25.46 -22.56
C LYS A 459 -4.02 24.81 -23.88
N ILE A 460 -3.77 25.50 -24.97
CA ILE A 460 -3.80 24.96 -26.34
C ILE A 460 -2.35 24.82 -26.80
N GLU A 461 -2.02 23.68 -27.40
CA GLU A 461 -0.72 23.50 -28.04
C GLU A 461 -0.56 24.47 -29.22
N ASP A 462 0.63 25.04 -29.37
CA ASP A 462 0.83 26.11 -30.32
C ASP A 462 0.74 25.66 -31.79
N SER A 463 0.25 26.54 -32.67
CA SER A 463 0.21 26.36 -34.12
C SER A 463 0.24 27.70 -34.85
N GLU A 464 0.59 27.70 -36.15
CA GLU A 464 0.66 28.92 -36.97
C GLU A 464 -0.72 29.58 -37.12
N GLU A 465 -1.80 28.81 -37.17
CA GLU A 465 -3.17 29.31 -37.34
C GLU A 465 -3.67 30.10 -36.14
N LEU A 466 -3.05 29.90 -34.98
CA LEU A 466 -3.32 30.68 -33.79
C LEU A 466 -2.50 32.00 -33.75
N SER A 467 -1.52 32.21 -34.65
CA SER A 467 -0.75 33.47 -34.84
C SER A 467 -1.12 34.24 -36.13
N PRO A 468 -2.40 34.56 -36.37
CA PRO A 468 -2.82 35.18 -37.63
C PRO A 468 -2.57 36.69 -37.66
N ALA A 469 -2.65 37.29 -38.85
CA ALA A 469 -2.59 38.75 -38.98
C ALA A 469 -3.82 39.44 -38.37
N SER A 470 -5.00 38.86 -38.59
CA SER A 470 -6.30 39.26 -38.01
C SER A 470 -6.83 38.11 -37.14
N ILE A 471 -7.56 38.38 -36.07
CA ILE A 471 -8.04 37.32 -35.18
C ILE A 471 -9.44 37.62 -34.68
N SER A 472 -10.22 36.57 -34.44
CA SER A 472 -11.42 36.63 -33.60
C SER A 472 -11.36 35.53 -32.56
N VAL A 473 -11.59 35.88 -31.31
CA VAL A 473 -11.63 34.95 -30.20
C VAL A 473 -12.93 35.18 -29.46
N GLU A 474 -13.70 34.13 -29.25
CA GLU A 474 -14.92 34.20 -28.45
C GLU A 474 -15.06 32.99 -27.53
N LEU A 475 -15.67 33.21 -26.38
CA LEU A 475 -16.01 32.16 -25.44
C LEU A 475 -17.18 32.57 -24.56
N ARG A 476 -17.78 31.59 -23.89
CA ARG A 476 -18.71 31.84 -22.79
C ARG A 476 -17.98 31.62 -21.48
N THR A 477 -18.09 32.60 -20.58
CA THR A 477 -17.47 32.54 -19.27
C THR A 477 -18.48 32.93 -18.20
N ARG A 478 -18.40 32.26 -17.06
CA ARG A 478 -19.07 32.64 -15.82
C ARG A 478 -17.97 32.90 -14.81
N VAL A 479 -17.80 34.13 -14.38
CA VAL A 479 -16.70 34.52 -13.49
C VAL A 479 -17.22 34.80 -12.09
N ASN A 480 -16.52 34.30 -11.07
CA ASN A 480 -16.82 34.54 -9.66
C ASN A 480 -15.65 35.23 -8.93
N SER A 481 -14.49 35.34 -9.58
CA SER A 481 -13.32 36.04 -9.08
C SER A 481 -12.61 36.81 -10.19
N ASP A 482 -11.63 37.61 -9.81
CA ASP A 482 -10.59 38.05 -10.73
C ASP A 482 -9.89 36.84 -11.35
N ILE A 483 -9.72 36.88 -12.66
CA ILE A 483 -8.96 35.89 -13.43
C ILE A 483 -7.81 36.65 -14.08
N ASP A 484 -6.58 36.11 -14.01
CA ASP A 484 -5.41 36.76 -14.60
C ASP A 484 -5.57 36.82 -16.12
N TYR A 485 -5.93 35.69 -16.75
CA TYR A 485 -6.24 35.59 -18.17
C TYR A 485 -7.52 34.78 -18.36
N ILE A 486 -8.60 35.41 -18.84
CA ILE A 486 -9.75 34.67 -19.35
C ILE A 486 -9.30 33.90 -20.60
N ASP A 487 -8.65 34.61 -21.52
CA ASP A 487 -8.00 34.08 -22.71
C ASP A 487 -6.74 34.92 -23.00
N ALA A 488 -5.59 34.27 -23.20
CA ALA A 488 -4.36 34.94 -23.58
C ALA A 488 -3.51 34.09 -24.52
N ARG A 489 -2.93 34.77 -25.51
CA ARG A 489 -1.83 34.26 -26.32
C ARG A 489 -0.71 35.28 -26.29
N GLY A 490 0.29 35.03 -25.44
CA GLY A 490 1.42 35.94 -25.17
C GLY A 490 1.77 36.15 -23.70
N SER A 491 1.78 35.10 -22.87
CA SER A 491 1.80 35.22 -21.41
C SER A 491 3.18 35.48 -20.76
N GLY A 492 3.31 36.57 -19.99
CA GLY A 492 4.47 36.89 -19.13
C GLY A 492 4.41 38.33 -18.59
N LYS A 493 5.18 38.69 -17.54
CA LYS A 493 5.22 40.06 -17.00
C LYS A 493 5.76 41.09 -18.02
N ASP A 494 6.60 40.64 -18.96
CA ASP A 494 7.29 41.47 -19.95
C ASP A 494 6.90 41.13 -21.41
N SER A 495 5.86 40.33 -21.63
CA SER A 495 5.48 39.78 -22.95
C SER A 495 4.59 40.74 -23.75
N ARG A 496 5.18 41.43 -24.72
CA ARG A 496 4.56 42.51 -25.52
C ARG A 496 3.94 42.05 -26.84
N HIS A 497 3.41 40.83 -26.95
CA HIS A 497 2.87 40.28 -28.20
C HIS A 497 1.47 39.69 -28.05
N GLY A 498 0.78 39.52 -29.17
CA GLY A 498 -0.52 38.86 -29.27
C GLY A 498 -1.61 39.66 -28.57
N PHE A 499 -2.38 38.97 -27.71
CA PHE A 499 -3.43 39.59 -26.92
C PHE A 499 -3.61 38.91 -25.56
N VAL A 500 -4.19 39.66 -24.63
CA VAL A 500 -4.57 39.23 -23.29
C VAL A 500 -5.94 39.83 -22.95
N LEU A 501 -6.92 38.97 -22.66
CA LEU A 501 -8.23 39.33 -22.13
C LEU A 501 -8.29 38.98 -20.63
N ASP A 502 -8.56 39.98 -19.78
CA ASP A 502 -8.67 39.80 -18.33
C ASP A 502 -9.96 40.41 -17.75
N ASN A 503 -10.46 39.79 -16.66
CA ASN A 503 -11.68 40.22 -15.97
C ASN A 503 -11.45 41.41 -15.02
N ARG A 504 -10.23 41.61 -14.52
CA ARG A 504 -9.95 42.56 -13.42
C ARG A 504 -10.41 43.99 -13.72
N LYS A 505 -10.45 44.36 -14.99
CA LYS A 505 -10.99 45.64 -15.47
C LYS A 505 -11.84 45.50 -16.74
N LEU A 506 -12.26 44.27 -17.05
CA LEU A 506 -12.77 43.88 -18.36
C LEU A 506 -11.93 44.47 -19.50
N ARG A 507 -10.69 44.00 -19.63
CA ARG A 507 -9.72 44.63 -20.53
C ARG A 507 -9.22 43.64 -21.57
N VAL A 508 -9.17 44.08 -22.82
CA VAL A 508 -8.29 43.49 -23.82
C VAL A 508 -7.06 44.37 -23.98
N ARG A 509 -5.89 43.75 -23.86
CA ARG A 509 -4.62 44.34 -24.28
C ARG A 509 -4.11 43.56 -25.49
N TYR A 510 -3.73 44.25 -26.56
CA TYR A 510 -3.21 43.61 -27.76
C TYR A 510 -2.08 44.43 -28.40
N PHE A 511 -1.27 43.78 -29.23
CA PHE A 511 -0.04 44.35 -29.76
C PHE A 511 -0.01 44.22 -31.28
N VAL A 512 0.30 45.32 -31.96
CA VAL A 512 0.25 45.45 -33.43
C VAL A 512 1.64 45.77 -33.94
N ALA A 513 2.06 45.15 -35.04
CA ALA A 513 3.40 45.32 -35.57
C ALA A 513 3.69 46.76 -36.06
N ASN A 514 4.93 47.20 -35.89
CA ASN A 514 5.42 48.47 -36.43
C ASN A 514 5.63 48.39 -37.97
N GLU A 515 6.15 49.46 -38.60
CA GLU A 515 6.29 49.53 -40.08
C GLU A 515 7.24 48.47 -40.64
N ALA A 516 8.28 48.15 -39.88
CA ALA A 516 9.23 47.11 -40.21
C ALA A 516 8.66 45.69 -39.97
N GLY A 517 7.46 45.56 -39.41
CA GLY A 517 6.86 44.28 -39.05
C GLY A 517 7.30 43.74 -37.67
N ASP A 518 8.04 44.55 -36.91
CA ASP A 518 8.60 44.25 -35.59
C ASP A 518 7.69 44.71 -34.43
N ASP A 519 8.14 44.48 -33.19
CA ASP A 519 7.44 44.85 -31.94
C ASP A 519 7.06 46.35 -31.93
N ASN A 520 5.91 46.63 -31.34
CA ASN A 520 5.49 47.96 -30.96
C ASN A 520 5.52 48.04 -29.43
N ASP A 521 6.45 48.85 -28.90
CA ASP A 521 6.69 48.98 -27.45
C ASP A 521 5.44 49.39 -26.64
N LYS A 522 4.36 49.84 -27.29
CA LYS A 522 3.09 50.25 -26.66
C LYS A 522 1.95 49.29 -27.02
N GLY A 523 1.51 48.51 -26.04
CA GLY A 523 0.28 47.71 -26.15
C GLY A 523 -0.97 48.59 -26.16
N ILE A 524 -1.90 48.29 -27.07
CA ILE A 524 -3.20 48.95 -27.17
C ILE A 524 -4.14 48.33 -26.13
N LYS A 525 -4.99 49.16 -25.51
CA LYS A 525 -5.95 48.74 -24.48
C LYS A 525 -7.36 49.14 -24.86
N ILE A 526 -8.29 48.19 -24.79
CA ILE A 526 -9.73 48.43 -24.81
C ILE A 526 -10.23 48.06 -23.41
N GLU A 527 -10.72 49.06 -22.66
CA GLU A 527 -11.10 48.96 -21.24
C GLU A 527 -12.39 49.78 -21.02
N PRO A 528 -13.59 49.21 -21.31
CA PRO A 528 -14.88 49.89 -21.21
C PRO A 528 -15.34 50.21 -19.77
N GLY A 529 -14.56 49.81 -18.75
CA GLY A 529 -14.70 50.28 -17.37
C GLY A 529 -15.62 49.47 -16.45
N ASN A 530 -16.41 48.53 -16.97
CA ASN A 530 -17.31 47.68 -16.17
C ASN A 530 -16.76 46.25 -16.03
N GLU A 531 -16.66 45.72 -14.81
CA GLU A 531 -16.38 44.29 -14.58
C GLU A 531 -17.49 43.39 -15.14
N LEU A 532 -17.17 42.13 -15.45
CA LEU A 532 -18.18 41.16 -15.84
C LEU A 532 -19.14 40.90 -14.67
N PRO A 533 -20.45 40.72 -14.91
CA PRO A 533 -21.39 40.36 -13.87
C PRO A 533 -20.98 39.05 -13.19
N LYS A 534 -20.78 39.08 -11.87
CA LYS A 534 -20.40 37.91 -11.09
C LYS A 534 -21.48 36.83 -11.17
N ASP A 535 -21.04 35.59 -11.31
CA ASP A 535 -21.86 34.37 -11.36
C ASP A 535 -22.95 34.36 -12.45
N LYS A 536 -22.76 35.12 -13.53
CA LYS A 536 -23.62 35.07 -14.72
C LYS A 536 -22.83 34.65 -15.95
N TRP A 537 -23.44 33.77 -16.75
CA TRP A 537 -22.90 33.41 -18.05
C TRP A 537 -22.87 34.65 -18.95
N THR A 538 -21.68 34.96 -19.45
CA THR A 538 -21.44 36.09 -20.36
C THR A 538 -20.68 35.58 -21.57
N HIS A 539 -21.13 35.94 -22.76
CA HIS A 539 -20.35 35.76 -23.98
C HIS A 539 -19.41 36.94 -24.16
N ILE A 540 -18.15 36.67 -24.44
CA ILE A 540 -17.13 37.69 -24.67
C ILE A 540 -16.46 37.35 -25.99
N ALA A 541 -16.26 38.37 -26.82
CA ALA A 541 -15.49 38.24 -28.04
C ALA A 541 -14.53 39.41 -28.25
N PHE A 542 -13.31 39.12 -28.70
CA PHE A 542 -12.34 40.10 -29.16
C PHE A 542 -12.04 39.86 -30.64
N THR A 543 -12.09 40.92 -31.44
CA THR A 543 -11.71 40.89 -32.86
C THR A 543 -10.62 41.91 -33.14
N TYR A 544 -9.65 41.56 -33.98
CA TYR A 544 -8.70 42.49 -34.59
C TYR A 544 -8.65 42.28 -36.10
N ASP A 545 -8.87 43.35 -36.85
CA ASP A 545 -8.77 43.38 -38.30
C ASP A 545 -7.52 44.12 -38.74
N ALA A 546 -6.56 43.40 -39.33
CA ALA A 546 -5.31 43.95 -39.82
C ALA A 546 -5.50 44.91 -41.01
N ALA A 547 -6.49 44.65 -41.88
CA ALA A 547 -6.72 45.48 -43.06
C ALA A 547 -7.20 46.86 -42.65
N THR A 548 -8.10 46.93 -41.67
CA THR A 548 -8.65 48.19 -41.20
C THR A 548 -7.93 48.77 -39.98
N GLY A 549 -7.11 47.99 -39.28
CA GLY A 549 -6.45 48.39 -38.03
C GLY A 549 -7.40 48.46 -36.82
N ARG A 550 -8.62 47.90 -36.91
CA ARG A 550 -9.64 48.02 -35.86
C ARG A 550 -9.59 46.82 -34.92
N GLY A 551 -9.37 47.08 -33.63
CA GLY A 551 -9.62 46.12 -32.56
C GLY A 551 -10.95 46.43 -31.87
N ALA A 552 -11.77 45.42 -31.58
CA ALA A 552 -13.08 45.59 -30.94
C ALA A 552 -13.35 44.47 -29.92
N LEU A 553 -13.94 44.85 -28.79
CA LEU A 553 -14.39 43.98 -27.72
C LEU A 553 -15.93 43.98 -27.70
N TYR A 554 -16.52 42.80 -27.67
CA TYR A 554 -17.95 42.57 -27.63
C TYR A 554 -18.33 41.80 -26.37
N ILE A 555 -19.47 42.16 -25.78
CA ILE A 555 -20.05 41.51 -24.61
C ILE A 555 -21.50 41.17 -24.96
N ASN A 556 -21.85 39.88 -24.87
CA ASN A 556 -23.16 39.36 -25.26
C ASN A 556 -23.59 39.77 -26.68
N GLY A 557 -22.62 39.87 -27.61
CA GLY A 557 -22.85 40.29 -29.00
C GLY A 557 -22.92 41.81 -29.21
N GLU A 558 -22.96 42.62 -28.16
CA GLU A 558 -22.97 44.08 -28.25
C GLU A 558 -21.54 44.65 -28.19
N LEU A 559 -21.29 45.75 -28.91
CA LEU A 559 -19.99 46.40 -28.90
C LEU A 559 -19.75 47.09 -27.55
N ALA A 560 -18.79 46.59 -26.78
CA ALA A 560 -18.41 47.17 -25.50
C ALA A 560 -17.35 48.27 -25.64
N GLY A 561 -16.46 48.15 -26.62
CA GLY A 561 -15.48 49.18 -26.95
C GLY A 561 -14.61 48.79 -28.12
N ASP A 562 -14.04 49.77 -28.81
CA ASP A 562 -13.12 49.56 -29.91
C ASP A 562 -11.98 50.56 -29.92
N HIS A 563 -11.00 50.27 -30.76
CA HIS A 563 -9.88 51.14 -31.04
C HIS A 563 -9.54 51.06 -32.52
N LYS A 564 -9.38 52.23 -33.14
CA LYS A 564 -8.97 52.36 -34.54
C LYS A 564 -7.49 52.74 -34.61
N GLY A 565 -6.65 51.77 -34.95
CA GLY A 565 -5.23 51.97 -35.22
C GLY A 565 -4.93 52.14 -36.71
N PRO A 566 -3.65 52.12 -37.09
CA PRO A 566 -3.23 52.16 -38.49
C PRO A 566 -3.70 50.91 -39.27
N ALA A 567 -4.20 51.14 -40.48
CA ALA A 567 -4.58 50.10 -41.42
C ALA A 567 -3.36 49.29 -41.93
N ASN A 568 -3.62 48.10 -42.44
CA ASN A 568 -2.63 47.16 -42.97
C ASN A 568 -1.49 46.80 -42.00
N ARG A 569 -1.81 46.64 -40.71
CA ARG A 569 -0.86 46.16 -39.70
C ARG A 569 -1.33 44.84 -39.13
N ARG A 570 -0.44 43.85 -39.08
CA ARG A 570 -0.74 42.55 -38.45
C ARG A 570 -0.71 42.66 -36.92
N LEU A 571 -1.41 41.75 -36.24
CA LEU A 571 -1.12 41.48 -34.85
C LEU A 571 0.33 40.98 -34.72
N TRP A 572 1.07 41.50 -33.75
CA TRP A 572 2.46 41.14 -33.56
C TRP A 572 2.58 39.88 -32.70
N TRP A 573 3.37 38.90 -33.15
CA TRP A 573 3.59 37.63 -32.47
C TRP A 573 5.09 37.37 -32.31
N ASP A 574 5.56 37.13 -31.07
CA ASP A 574 6.90 36.59 -30.84
C ASP A 574 6.86 35.06 -30.93
N ASN A 575 7.26 34.53 -32.09
CA ASN A 575 7.24 33.10 -32.38
C ASN A 575 8.37 32.32 -31.70
N LYS A 576 9.25 32.95 -30.88
CA LYS A 576 10.31 32.25 -30.16
C LYS A 576 9.80 31.51 -28.91
N LYS A 577 8.65 31.91 -28.33
CA LYS A 577 8.04 31.28 -27.14
C LYS A 577 6.51 31.40 -27.10
N PRO A 578 5.78 30.95 -28.14
CA PRO A 578 4.33 31.08 -28.18
C PRO A 578 3.68 30.21 -27.11
N LYS A 579 2.72 30.78 -26.36
CA LYS A 579 1.97 30.07 -25.33
C LYS A 579 0.55 30.60 -25.24
N TYR A 580 -0.40 29.71 -25.50
CA TYR A 580 -1.83 29.96 -25.36
C TYR A 580 -2.29 29.47 -23.98
N GLU A 581 -2.85 30.35 -23.16
CA GLU A 581 -3.35 30.04 -21.82
C GLU A 581 -4.80 30.54 -21.67
N ILE A 582 -5.65 29.72 -21.06
CA ILE A 582 -7.07 30.00 -20.86
C ILE A 582 -7.39 29.84 -19.37
N ALA A 583 -8.22 30.73 -18.83
CA ALA A 583 -8.63 30.83 -17.42
C ALA A 583 -7.50 30.81 -16.38
N LYS A 584 -6.31 31.28 -16.74
CA LYS A 584 -5.16 31.30 -15.82
C LYS A 584 -5.44 32.20 -14.62
N GLY A 585 -5.03 31.74 -13.44
CA GLY A 585 -5.04 32.56 -12.23
C GLY A 585 -6.41 32.73 -11.57
N ALA A 586 -7.43 32.01 -12.04
CA ALA A 586 -8.73 31.93 -11.37
C ALA A 586 -8.57 31.51 -9.90
N LYS A 587 -9.35 32.09 -8.98
CA LYS A 587 -9.31 31.78 -7.55
C LYS A 587 -10.71 31.46 -7.03
N GLY A 588 -10.81 30.44 -6.18
CA GLY A 588 -12.09 30.02 -5.61
C GLY A 588 -12.99 29.28 -6.60
N ALA A 589 -14.08 28.71 -6.08
CA ALA A 589 -15.03 27.97 -6.91
C ALA A 589 -15.92 28.91 -7.75
N GLY A 590 -16.37 28.44 -8.90
CA GLY A 590 -17.43 29.08 -9.69
C GLY A 590 -17.00 29.82 -10.96
N ASN A 591 -15.70 29.89 -11.25
CA ASN A 591 -15.20 30.31 -12.56
C ASN A 591 -15.36 29.17 -13.57
N LEU A 592 -16.23 29.33 -14.56
CA LEU A 592 -16.58 28.32 -15.56
C LEU A 592 -16.36 28.85 -16.98
N LEU A 593 -15.95 27.96 -17.88
CA LEU A 593 -15.73 28.25 -19.29
C LEU A 593 -16.47 27.27 -20.19
N ASP A 594 -16.94 27.77 -21.31
CA ASP A 594 -17.56 26.97 -22.36
C ASP A 594 -17.41 27.60 -23.76
N GLU A 595 -17.59 26.78 -24.79
CA GLU A 595 -17.67 27.19 -26.21
C GLU A 595 -16.56 28.14 -26.70
N LEU A 596 -15.28 27.82 -26.43
CA LEU A 596 -14.16 28.61 -26.95
C LEU A 596 -14.01 28.41 -28.46
N ARG A 597 -14.06 29.50 -29.22
CA ARG A 597 -13.78 29.51 -30.66
C ARG A 597 -12.73 30.57 -30.99
N ILE A 598 -11.75 30.17 -31.80
CA ILE A 598 -10.68 31.03 -32.32
C ILE A 598 -10.70 30.95 -33.84
N CYS A 599 -10.79 32.10 -34.48
CA CYS A 599 -10.74 32.26 -35.93
C CYS A 599 -9.52 33.11 -36.32
N ASN A 600 -8.88 32.74 -37.43
CA ASN A 600 -7.69 33.41 -37.98
C ASN A 600 -8.03 34.63 -38.89
N VAL A 601 -9.25 35.13 -38.75
CA VAL A 601 -9.81 36.29 -39.46
C VAL A 601 -10.59 37.16 -38.48
N SER A 602 -10.80 38.43 -38.82
CA SER A 602 -11.73 39.29 -38.09
C SER A 602 -13.17 38.99 -38.52
N LEU A 603 -14.01 38.57 -37.58
CA LEU A 603 -15.41 38.25 -37.81
C LEU A 603 -16.27 39.50 -37.65
N SER A 604 -17.34 39.57 -38.43
CA SER A 604 -18.36 40.59 -38.23
C SER A 604 -19.22 40.28 -36.99
N PRO A 605 -19.88 41.29 -36.38
CA PRO A 605 -20.76 41.06 -35.22
C PRO A 605 -21.85 40.01 -35.45
N SER A 606 -22.34 39.84 -36.69
CA SER A 606 -23.37 38.85 -37.03
C SER A 606 -22.84 37.43 -37.23
N GLN A 607 -21.52 37.24 -37.22
CA GLN A 607 -20.85 35.93 -37.26
C GLN A 607 -20.43 35.44 -35.86
N LEU A 608 -20.20 36.37 -34.94
CA LEU A 608 -20.07 36.07 -33.51
C LEU A 608 -21.37 35.40 -33.00
N LEU A 609 -21.30 34.56 -31.98
CA LEU A 609 -22.45 33.83 -31.38
C LEU A 609 -23.13 32.75 -32.26
N LYS A 610 -22.77 32.60 -33.54
CA LYS A 610 -23.31 31.50 -34.38
C LYS A 610 -22.64 30.17 -34.04
N LYS A 611 -23.42 29.21 -33.53
CA LYS A 611 -22.97 27.90 -33.02
C LYS A 611 -22.45 26.91 -34.08
N SER A 612 -22.48 27.24 -35.39
CA SER A 612 -22.08 26.31 -36.44
C SER A 612 -20.74 26.67 -37.08
N VAL A 613 -19.96 25.64 -37.39
CA VAL A 613 -18.77 25.70 -38.27
C VAL A 613 -19.15 26.07 -39.72
N GLU A 614 -20.44 26.20 -40.02
CA GLU A 614 -20.96 26.57 -41.33
C GLU A 614 -21.07 28.10 -41.49
N ALA A 615 -21.10 28.87 -40.40
CA ALA A 615 -21.20 30.33 -40.43
C ALA A 615 -19.86 31.02 -40.77
N VAL A 616 -18.76 30.29 -40.64
CA VAL A 616 -17.38 30.72 -40.92
C VAL A 616 -16.68 29.56 -41.61
N PRO A 617 -16.06 29.73 -42.79
CA PRO A 617 -15.35 28.65 -43.48
C PRO A 617 -14.36 27.92 -42.56
N ALA A 618 -14.26 26.60 -42.66
CA ALA A 618 -13.48 25.78 -41.73
C ALA A 618 -11.99 26.12 -41.70
N GLU A 619 -11.42 26.55 -42.84
CA GLU A 619 -10.06 27.06 -42.97
C GLU A 619 -9.81 28.33 -42.16
N ASN A 620 -10.89 29.08 -41.84
CA ASN A 620 -10.83 30.28 -41.05
C ASN A 620 -10.97 30.04 -39.54
N VAL A 621 -11.26 28.80 -39.13
CA VAL A 621 -11.41 28.40 -37.72
C VAL A 621 -10.13 27.70 -37.25
N ALA A 622 -9.30 28.40 -36.49
CA ALA A 622 -8.06 27.87 -35.92
C ALA A 622 -8.34 26.83 -34.83
N GLY A 623 -9.46 26.98 -34.11
CA GLY A 623 -9.97 25.93 -33.23
C GLY A 623 -11.34 26.24 -32.64
N TYR A 624 -12.08 25.18 -32.33
CA TYR A 624 -13.38 25.27 -31.68
C TYR A 624 -13.52 24.15 -30.66
N TRP A 625 -13.56 24.48 -29.37
CA TRP A 625 -13.59 23.52 -28.29
C TRP A 625 -14.89 23.60 -27.52
N ASN A 626 -15.59 22.47 -27.46
CA ASN A 626 -16.69 22.28 -26.55
C ASN A 626 -16.14 21.76 -25.22
N MET A 627 -16.16 22.62 -24.20
CA MET A 627 -15.57 22.36 -22.89
C MET A 627 -16.37 21.35 -22.05
N ARG A 628 -17.43 20.75 -22.64
CA ARG A 628 -18.35 19.78 -22.03
C ARG A 628 -17.87 18.33 -22.06
N ARG A 629 -16.94 17.97 -22.95
CA ARG A 629 -16.56 16.56 -23.19
C ARG A 629 -15.04 16.35 -23.19
N PRO A 630 -14.45 15.93 -22.06
CA PRO A 630 -13.07 15.49 -22.06
C PRO A 630 -12.95 14.14 -22.76
N ARG A 631 -11.82 13.96 -23.45
CA ARG A 631 -11.32 12.71 -23.96
C ARG A 631 -10.92 11.82 -22.79
N GLY A 632 -11.90 11.21 -22.15
CA GLY A 632 -11.66 10.14 -21.20
C GLY A 632 -11.38 8.86 -21.97
N LYS A 633 -10.19 8.27 -21.83
CA LYS A 633 -10.14 6.80 -21.80
C LYS A 633 -10.96 6.38 -20.58
N ALA A 634 -12.27 6.22 -20.75
CA ALA A 634 -13.08 5.43 -19.84
C ALA A 634 -12.62 3.99 -20.03
N ASN A 635 -11.48 3.63 -19.45
CA ASN A 635 -11.05 2.25 -19.38
C ASN A 635 -11.94 1.59 -18.33
N SER A 636 -13.23 1.37 -18.60
CA SER A 636 -14.00 0.45 -17.79
C SER A 636 -13.29 -0.90 -17.86
N ASN A 637 -12.86 -1.40 -16.71
CA ASN A 637 -12.32 -2.76 -16.68
C ASN A 637 -13.49 -3.72 -16.52
N LEU A 638 -13.36 -4.91 -17.10
CA LEU A 638 -14.31 -5.99 -16.85
C LEU A 638 -13.96 -6.65 -15.51
N TYR A 639 -14.99 -6.90 -14.71
CA TYR A 639 -14.88 -7.61 -13.44
C TYR A 639 -15.83 -8.80 -13.39
N THR A 640 -15.41 -9.80 -12.64
CA THR A 640 -16.26 -10.87 -12.13
C THR A 640 -16.61 -10.58 -10.68
N ILE A 641 -17.90 -10.58 -10.36
CA ILE A 641 -18.42 -10.39 -9.01
C ILE A 641 -19.02 -11.71 -8.52
N ARG A 642 -18.58 -12.19 -7.35
CA ARG A 642 -19.18 -13.35 -6.70
C ARG A 642 -19.78 -12.96 -5.36
N PHE A 643 -21.04 -13.35 -5.16
CA PHE A 643 -21.76 -13.22 -3.91
C PHE A 643 -21.81 -14.58 -3.23
N ILE A 644 -21.55 -14.60 -1.92
CA ILE A 644 -21.69 -15.78 -1.08
C ILE A 644 -22.82 -15.52 -0.09
N PHE A 645 -23.75 -16.46 -0.02
CA PHE A 645 -24.89 -16.41 0.87
C PHE A 645 -25.02 -17.72 1.64
N ALA A 646 -25.43 -17.63 2.90
CA ALA A 646 -25.91 -18.75 3.68
C ALA A 646 -26.91 -18.24 4.71
N GLU A 647 -28.04 -18.94 4.86
CA GLU A 647 -29.00 -18.66 5.93
C GLU A 647 -28.53 -19.34 7.23
N PRO A 648 -28.06 -18.59 8.25
CA PRO A 648 -27.52 -19.20 9.47
C PRO A 648 -28.60 -19.76 10.41
N GLU A 649 -29.82 -19.24 10.33
CA GLU A 649 -30.93 -19.60 11.21
C GLU A 649 -31.72 -20.78 10.65
N ASP A 650 -32.40 -21.55 11.50
CA ASP A 650 -33.20 -22.70 11.06
C ASP A 650 -34.55 -22.26 10.46
N LEU A 651 -34.49 -21.44 9.41
CA LEU A 651 -35.65 -20.89 8.70
C LEU A 651 -36.08 -21.80 7.54
N LYS A 652 -37.39 -21.79 7.27
CA LYS A 652 -37.96 -22.47 6.10
C LYS A 652 -37.68 -21.65 4.84
N SER A 653 -37.66 -22.32 3.69
CA SER A 653 -37.69 -21.66 2.38
C SER A 653 -38.81 -20.62 2.31
N ALA A 654 -38.56 -19.55 1.57
CA ALA A 654 -39.37 -18.37 1.38
C ALA A 654 -39.56 -17.46 2.62
N SER A 655 -38.97 -17.77 3.78
CA SER A 655 -39.04 -16.89 4.95
C SER A 655 -38.29 -15.58 4.74
N ARG A 656 -37.18 -15.63 3.99
CA ARG A 656 -36.32 -14.49 3.67
C ARG A 656 -36.12 -14.42 2.17
N VAL A 657 -36.72 -13.42 1.53
CA VAL A 657 -36.67 -13.18 0.09
C VAL A 657 -36.27 -11.74 -0.16
N PHE A 658 -35.28 -11.51 -1.01
CA PHE A 658 -34.76 -10.17 -1.29
C PHE A 658 -34.15 -10.07 -2.68
N ASP A 659 -33.92 -8.84 -3.13
CA ASP A 659 -33.20 -8.55 -4.36
C ASP A 659 -31.78 -8.06 -4.10
N VAL A 660 -30.93 -8.27 -5.09
CA VAL A 660 -29.59 -7.71 -5.19
C VAL A 660 -29.53 -6.83 -6.43
N GLU A 661 -29.16 -5.57 -6.25
CA GLU A 661 -28.93 -4.62 -7.35
C GLU A 661 -27.46 -4.24 -7.41
N LEU A 662 -26.91 -4.21 -8.62
CA LEU A 662 -25.55 -3.82 -8.88
C LEU A 662 -25.54 -2.66 -9.87
N GLN A 663 -24.85 -1.56 -9.53
CA GLN A 663 -24.85 -0.32 -10.30
C GLN A 663 -26.28 0.23 -10.57
N GLY A 664 -27.23 -0.03 -9.66
CA GLY A 664 -28.63 0.37 -9.80
C GLY A 664 -29.49 -0.55 -10.69
N VAL A 665 -28.92 -1.64 -11.21
CA VAL A 665 -29.62 -2.64 -12.02
C VAL A 665 -29.85 -3.90 -11.20
N PRO A 666 -31.08 -4.42 -11.09
CA PRO A 666 -31.35 -5.72 -10.47
C PRO A 666 -30.56 -6.83 -11.15
N CYS A 667 -29.82 -7.62 -10.37
CA CYS A 667 -28.99 -8.70 -10.88
C CYS A 667 -29.27 -10.07 -10.25
N LEU A 668 -29.89 -10.11 -9.07
CA LEU A 668 -30.53 -11.29 -8.50
C LEU A 668 -31.88 -10.87 -7.95
N GLU A 669 -32.97 -11.42 -8.50
CA GLU A 669 -34.33 -11.08 -8.08
C GLU A 669 -34.97 -12.21 -7.29
N LYS A 670 -35.76 -11.87 -6.26
CA LYS A 670 -36.51 -12.82 -5.41
C LYS A 670 -35.64 -13.96 -4.87
N LEU A 671 -34.41 -13.64 -4.43
CA LEU A 671 -33.46 -14.62 -3.92
C LEU A 671 -33.96 -15.22 -2.60
N ASP A 672 -34.25 -16.52 -2.60
CA ASP A 672 -34.49 -17.34 -1.41
C ASP A 672 -33.28 -18.24 -1.16
N VAL A 673 -32.37 -17.78 -0.29
CA VAL A 673 -31.11 -18.48 0.01
C VAL A 673 -31.38 -19.89 0.55
N ALA A 674 -32.33 -20.04 1.47
CA ALA A 674 -32.63 -21.34 2.08
C ALA A 674 -33.29 -22.29 1.08
N GLY A 675 -34.20 -21.79 0.23
CA GLY A 675 -34.82 -22.57 -0.83
C GLY A 675 -33.79 -23.07 -1.86
N GLU A 676 -32.96 -22.17 -2.38
CA GLU A 676 -31.95 -22.52 -3.38
C GLU A 676 -30.83 -23.43 -2.83
N ALA A 677 -30.42 -23.24 -1.57
CA ALA A 677 -29.39 -24.07 -0.94
C ALA A 677 -29.91 -25.46 -0.50
N GLY A 678 -31.23 -25.68 -0.56
CA GLY A 678 -31.87 -26.90 -0.06
C GLY A 678 -31.91 -26.98 1.47
N GLY A 679 -32.00 -25.83 2.15
CA GLY A 679 -32.16 -25.70 3.60
C GLY A 679 -31.17 -24.72 4.24
N PRO A 680 -31.34 -24.43 5.54
CA PRO A 680 -30.47 -23.53 6.29
C PRO A 680 -29.09 -24.13 6.54
N ARG A 681 -28.13 -23.24 6.84
CA ARG A 681 -26.71 -23.51 7.07
C ARG A 681 -26.03 -24.18 5.89
N ARG A 682 -26.39 -23.78 4.68
CA ARG A 682 -25.82 -24.25 3.43
C ARG A 682 -25.42 -23.05 2.58
N GLY A 683 -24.16 -23.01 2.15
CA GLY A 683 -23.63 -21.91 1.37
C GLY A 683 -23.91 -22.05 -0.13
N ILE A 684 -24.34 -20.96 -0.77
CA ILE A 684 -24.47 -20.82 -2.22
C ILE A 684 -23.59 -19.69 -2.73
N ILE A 685 -23.15 -19.80 -3.99
CA ILE A 685 -22.35 -18.78 -4.67
C ILE A 685 -23.09 -18.34 -5.93
N LYS A 686 -23.30 -17.04 -6.08
CA LYS A 686 -23.84 -16.42 -7.29
C LYS A 686 -22.74 -15.62 -7.96
N THR A 687 -22.58 -15.78 -9.28
CA THR A 687 -21.52 -15.13 -10.04
C THR A 687 -22.14 -14.29 -11.14
N ILE A 688 -21.59 -13.09 -11.35
CA ILE A 688 -21.87 -12.26 -12.50
C ILE A 688 -20.53 -11.88 -13.11
N ASP A 689 -20.36 -12.20 -14.39
CA ASP A 689 -19.15 -11.95 -15.16
C ASP A 689 -19.30 -10.72 -16.06
N ASP A 690 -18.16 -10.26 -16.59
CA ASP A 690 -18.09 -9.24 -17.65
C ASP A 690 -18.78 -7.92 -17.30
N ILE A 691 -18.69 -7.53 -16.03
CA ILE A 691 -19.23 -6.26 -15.58
C ILE A 691 -18.22 -5.15 -15.81
N ALA A 692 -18.57 -4.22 -16.69
CA ALA A 692 -17.83 -2.99 -16.90
C ALA A 692 -17.99 -2.07 -15.67
N LEU A 693 -16.91 -1.94 -14.88
CA LEU A 693 -16.88 -1.03 -13.73
C LEU A 693 -15.75 -0.01 -13.91
N GLU A 694 -16.02 1.20 -13.45
CA GLU A 694 -15.06 2.29 -13.48
C GLU A 694 -14.36 2.46 -12.12
N GLU A 695 -14.77 3.47 -11.35
CA GLU A 695 -14.12 3.86 -10.09
C GLU A 695 -14.63 3.11 -8.87
N THR A 696 -15.90 2.71 -8.88
CA THR A 696 -16.58 2.13 -7.72
C THR A 696 -17.51 1.01 -8.12
N LEU A 697 -17.60 -0.02 -7.28
CA LEU A 697 -18.70 -0.96 -7.26
C LEU A 697 -19.75 -0.47 -6.26
N HIS A 698 -21.01 -0.45 -6.68
CA HIS A 698 -22.15 -0.06 -5.86
C HIS A 698 -23.21 -1.17 -5.86
N LEU A 699 -23.40 -1.78 -4.69
CA LEU A 699 -24.30 -2.90 -4.44
C LEU A 699 -25.42 -2.48 -3.49
N LYS A 700 -26.67 -2.90 -3.76
CA LYS A 700 -27.80 -2.73 -2.85
C LYS A 700 -28.51 -4.06 -2.59
N LEU A 701 -28.92 -4.26 -1.35
CA LEU A 701 -29.79 -5.36 -0.93
C LEU A 701 -31.16 -4.80 -0.54
N LYS A 702 -32.24 -5.29 -1.16
CA LYS A 702 -33.61 -4.78 -0.94
C LYS A 702 -34.53 -5.90 -0.49
N SER A 703 -35.21 -5.71 0.63
CA SER A 703 -36.12 -6.74 1.13
C SER A 703 -37.34 -6.92 0.23
N ARG A 704 -37.80 -8.17 0.10
CA ARG A 704 -39.13 -8.53 -0.42
C ARG A 704 -39.98 -9.29 0.62
N SER A 705 -39.46 -9.48 1.82
CA SER A 705 -40.10 -10.17 2.94
C SER A 705 -39.97 -9.38 4.25
N GLU A 706 -40.65 -9.82 5.31
CA GLU A 706 -40.49 -9.25 6.65
C GLU A 706 -39.05 -9.41 7.20
N LEU A 707 -38.37 -10.51 6.84
CA LEU A 707 -36.99 -10.72 7.25
C LEU A 707 -36.03 -9.93 6.34
N PRO A 708 -35.04 -9.23 6.91
CA PRO A 708 -34.10 -8.39 6.16
C PRO A 708 -33.21 -9.20 5.19
N PRO A 709 -32.59 -8.59 4.17
CA PRO A 709 -31.61 -9.27 3.33
C PRO A 709 -30.38 -9.77 4.09
N ILE A 710 -29.65 -10.74 3.53
CA ILE A 710 -28.38 -11.23 4.09
C ILE A 710 -27.30 -11.34 3.02
N ILE A 711 -26.03 -11.21 3.41
CA ILE A 711 -24.85 -11.53 2.57
C ILE A 711 -23.71 -12.01 3.46
N SER A 712 -23.04 -13.11 3.08
CA SER A 712 -21.87 -13.62 3.79
C SER A 712 -20.58 -13.01 3.28
N GLY A 713 -20.39 -13.04 1.96
CA GLY A 713 -19.15 -12.54 1.35
C GLY A 713 -19.35 -11.99 -0.05
N LEU A 714 -18.42 -11.13 -0.44
CA LEU A 714 -18.37 -10.50 -1.75
C LEU A 714 -16.94 -10.60 -2.30
N GLN A 715 -16.78 -11.22 -3.46
CA GLN A 715 -15.54 -11.25 -4.21
C GLN A 715 -15.64 -10.33 -5.43
N VAL A 716 -14.61 -9.51 -5.64
CA VAL A 716 -14.43 -8.65 -6.81
C VAL A 716 -13.11 -9.01 -7.47
N THR A 717 -13.14 -9.49 -8.70
CA THR A 717 -11.93 -9.86 -9.44
C THR A 717 -11.91 -9.19 -10.79
N ARG A 718 -10.83 -8.47 -11.10
CA ARG A 718 -10.62 -7.85 -12.41
C ARG A 718 -10.24 -8.92 -13.43
N LYS A 719 -10.87 -8.91 -14.59
CA LYS A 719 -10.46 -9.75 -15.71
C LYS A 719 -9.18 -9.19 -16.33
N ALA A 720 -8.22 -10.08 -16.62
CA ALA A 720 -7.04 -9.70 -17.38
C ALA A 720 -7.48 -9.17 -18.75
N SER A 721 -6.83 -8.11 -19.22
CA SER A 721 -6.95 -7.67 -20.61
C SER A 721 -6.34 -8.77 -21.48
N GLU A 722 -7.10 -9.31 -22.44
CA GLU A 722 -6.55 -10.24 -23.45
C GLU A 722 -5.43 -9.60 -24.27
#